data_AF-A0A3C0PA74-F1
#
_entry.id   AF-A0A3C0PA74-F1
#
_cell.length_a   1.000
_cell.length_b   1.000
_cell.length_c   1.000
_cell.angle_alpha   90.00
_cell.angle_beta   90.00
_cell.angle_gamma   90.00
#
_symmetry.space_group_name_H-M   'P 1'
#
loop_
_entity.id
_entity.type
_entity.pdbx_description
1 polymer ?
#
loop_
_entity_poly.entity_id
_entity_poly.type
_entity_poly.pdbx_seq_one_letter_code
_entity_poly.pdbx_strand_id
1 'polypeptide(L)'
;MKNDIIKNKTKILAFTMASFMATSSFGLAVNGLVKSKLIKDTVEAYSSELSISNNNFTNPSISSSTTLPVSPNSWTEIEKPENVTAGVITLDNSIATTDKITNSYKLSGNLPTDGGLEDKQVLMLNASTGSATAGYKSGQLTLSASSYYVIRFKAFCNSSTFGSARITGSSQLEKFDTTLSVSTNGVWQEYKIFIKTSSITSTNANLELWLGNATDKNKSSGAIFFDDVYATSYDNATFELALQNSKTANEKYKFVNLDREYLTSGPKNSSFESALSEDNWTLSENNTLHSATETINGRFDVENHNGTHTEVTDEIKNSNVYNNRYALLINNKESGSVGYKSSYFTIKSKELYKLSFIVKTGKLENGATVKLVERNPYTNPKLSDGVSDNPYYYKNSSFEARTFTMSDIKTNDYTNEFTNGWKEYSFYIKGHSLVDTEVNLELWLGTSEKAEKGYVFFDEFKIQNLTTSEYDSNSSTGTVANLSQDTKETDFKNAAFNLVEISDVNNGYPYAPLNWTLESSQSTGVKNGVINTANDNFAIGVPVIQALEDYSNNNVLMIGNISSNNQKYTSSQLTIPANTYSKITVKVLTTELNGAKAGIRVISDGVILGEIMNIDTGALWKTYTLFIKTGYEEKIISLELSLGENLEGTGYAFFDNVKYNDSLTADDYKELDADKKIDLSKNDWSNIPAKSTATQGLYKPYGWTANYDNETDLGAITAGVIDTINYGDTEIGYYESSFASPEHPEGEGSKVLMIKATNDSYYTYKTVSTSALSNGSYYKISVYVKTDGIGQIEENIKYKDSKNTTPYPYGATINIDGIDAEFTGINTEGQWKLYTMYINSTTDSNIALELSLGNENAKTHGAVYFSSTSIEKIEEEEYVNGIKALENSSVDNILAVGDTDVDNEEDKEEDKQDSGEVSFNWLLVPSIITGLAILAAVIGVIWRNYRKKSHKKPKIQKPYSKENYKRLLEQHKIELGQIKEQKTKLITKQNSLAIELNKAKAEKSENVDKLEKEYAELAKKLEKVEAKKQESNKKYKQRVEDLKAMEKAERR
;
A
#
# COMPACT_ATOMS: atom_id res chain seq x y z
N MET A 1 73.06 -23.81 21.88
CA MET A 1 73.32 -25.11 21.22
C MET A 1 72.13 -26.00 21.50
N LYS A 2 71.45 -26.65 20.54
CA LYS A 2 71.21 -26.42 19.11
C LYS A 2 69.98 -27.30 18.82
N ASN A 3 68.99 -26.73 18.13
CA ASN A 3 67.67 -27.31 17.88
C ASN A 3 67.69 -28.57 17.00
N ASP A 4 66.64 -29.36 17.20
CA ASP A 4 66.40 -30.70 16.70
C ASP A 4 65.13 -30.77 15.82
N ILE A 5 65.19 -31.65 14.82
CA ILE A 5 64.14 -32.58 14.33
C ILE A 5 63.00 -32.10 13.39
N ILE A 6 63.27 -32.19 12.07
CA ILE A 6 62.83 -33.18 11.06
C ILE A 6 61.47 -33.97 11.18
N LYS A 7 60.60 -33.72 10.16
CA LYS A 7 59.68 -34.59 9.32
C LYS A 7 58.52 -35.39 9.98
N ASN A 8 57.30 -35.47 9.41
CA ASN A 8 56.96 -35.88 8.02
C ASN A 8 55.45 -35.62 7.62
N LYS A 9 55.24 -35.11 6.38
CA LYS A 9 54.16 -35.36 5.37
C LYS A 9 52.64 -35.27 5.72
N THR A 10 51.88 -34.38 5.04
CA THR A 10 51.10 -34.60 3.77
C THR A 10 49.95 -33.56 3.56
N LYS A 11 49.97 -32.81 2.41
CA LYS A 11 48.84 -32.17 1.64
C LYS A 11 48.01 -31.03 2.32
N ILE A 12 47.54 -29.91 1.72
CA ILE A 12 47.25 -29.41 0.34
C ILE A 12 47.03 -27.86 0.47
N LEU A 13 47.71 -27.01 -0.35
CA LEU A 13 47.15 -26.01 -1.33
C LEU A 13 46.50 -24.73 -0.73
N ALA A 14 46.73 -23.47 -1.13
CA ALA A 14 47.47 -22.85 -2.25
C ALA A 14 47.86 -21.39 -1.91
N PHE A 15 49.03 -20.95 -2.37
CA PHE A 15 49.51 -19.56 -2.33
C PHE A 15 50.12 -19.26 -3.71
N THR A 16 49.66 -18.22 -4.41
CA THR A 16 50.33 -17.64 -5.58
C THR A 16 49.67 -16.31 -5.94
N MET A 17 50.39 -15.19 -5.76
CA MET A 17 50.39 -14.09 -6.74
C MET A 17 51.53 -13.10 -6.40
N ALA A 18 52.71 -13.33 -6.98
CA ALA A 18 53.79 -12.35 -7.05
C ALA A 18 54.56 -12.59 -8.35
N SER A 19 54.26 -11.78 -9.36
CA SER A 19 55.15 -11.37 -10.48
C SER A 19 54.29 -10.86 -11.63
N PHE A 20 54.23 -9.55 -11.83
CA PHE A 20 54.31 -8.89 -13.14
C PHE A 20 54.54 -7.39 -12.94
N MET A 21 55.81 -7.00 -12.79
CA MET A 21 56.30 -5.65 -13.06
C MET A 21 57.60 -5.80 -13.86
N ALA A 22 57.58 -5.35 -15.12
CA ALA A 22 58.78 -5.02 -15.89
C ALA A 22 58.42 -4.08 -17.07
N THR A 23 58.60 -2.78 -16.82
CA THR A 23 59.27 -1.76 -17.67
C THR A 23 59.13 -1.78 -19.21
N SER A 24 58.59 -0.68 -19.77
CA SER A 24 59.27 0.28 -20.68
C SER A 24 58.26 1.40 -20.99
N SER A 25 58.56 2.71 -21.02
CA SER A 25 59.78 3.41 -21.42
C SER A 25 59.82 4.82 -20.80
N PHE A 26 61.05 5.26 -20.51
CA PHE A 26 61.41 6.57 -19.97
C PHE A 26 61.35 7.66 -21.05
N GLY A 27 60.74 8.79 -20.73
CA GLY A 27 60.94 10.08 -21.41
C GLY A 27 61.34 11.15 -20.40
N LEU A 28 62.63 11.26 -20.12
CA LEU A 28 63.20 12.38 -19.36
C LEU A 28 63.22 13.63 -20.25
N ALA A 29 62.41 14.63 -19.92
CA ALA A 29 62.64 16.01 -20.32
C ALA A 29 62.90 16.84 -19.05
N VAL A 30 64.09 17.39 -19.01
CA VAL A 30 64.69 18.17 -17.92
C VAL A 30 63.88 19.46 -17.70
N ASN A 31 63.44 19.73 -16.46
CA ASN A 31 63.15 21.09 -16.04
C ASN A 31 63.50 21.30 -14.57
N GLY A 32 64.12 22.46 -14.33
CA GLY A 32 64.89 22.78 -13.15
C GLY A 32 64.10 22.98 -11.86
N LEU A 33 64.86 22.90 -10.78
CA LEU A 33 64.48 23.17 -9.41
C LEU A 33 63.65 24.46 -9.26
N VAL A 34 62.43 24.31 -8.74
CA VAL A 34 61.89 25.20 -7.69
C VAL A 34 61.23 24.32 -6.64
N LYS A 35 61.82 24.29 -5.44
CA LYS A 35 61.25 23.67 -4.24
C LYS A 35 60.04 24.49 -3.79
N SER A 36 58.83 23.95 -3.91
CA SER A 36 57.72 24.29 -3.02
C SER A 36 57.37 23.07 -2.18
N LYS A 37 57.54 23.22 -0.88
CA LYS A 37 57.32 22.23 0.17
C LYS A 37 55.80 22.00 0.32
N LEU A 38 55.24 21.04 -0.42
CA LEU A 38 53.89 20.53 -0.19
C LEU A 38 54.00 19.20 0.55
N ILE A 39 53.20 19.11 1.61
CA ILE A 39 53.12 18.03 2.60
C ILE A 39 52.93 16.71 1.86
N LYS A 40 53.81 15.75 2.15
CA LYS A 40 53.82 14.43 1.55
C LYS A 40 53.32 13.44 2.61
N ASP A 41 52.04 13.51 2.91
CA ASP A 41 51.35 12.41 3.58
C ASP A 41 50.87 11.47 2.48
N THR A 42 51.50 10.30 2.41
CA THR A 42 51.06 9.17 1.59
C THR A 42 49.75 8.64 2.18
N VAL A 43 48.62 9.16 1.71
CA VAL A 43 47.32 8.52 1.91
C VAL A 43 47.33 7.21 1.13
N GLU A 44 47.06 6.08 1.78
CA GLU A 44 46.82 4.80 1.10
C GLU A 44 45.52 4.96 0.29
N ALA A 45 45.64 4.99 -1.03
CA ALA A 45 44.50 5.23 -1.91
C ALA A 45 43.70 3.93 -2.10
N TYR A 46 42.42 3.94 -1.69
CA TYR A 46 41.51 2.82 -1.97
C TYR A 46 40.58 3.18 -3.13
N SER A 47 40.52 2.29 -4.12
CA SER A 47 39.64 2.45 -5.27
C SER A 47 39.20 1.11 -5.83
N SER A 48 37.97 1.02 -6.32
CA SER A 48 37.48 -0.15 -7.07
C SER A 48 36.77 0.26 -8.35
N GLU A 49 37.08 -0.41 -9.46
CA GLU A 49 36.45 -0.12 -10.75
C GLU A 49 35.02 -0.68 -10.81
N LEU A 50 34.12 0.13 -11.36
CA LEU A 50 32.77 -0.26 -11.72
C LEU A 50 32.74 -0.58 -13.22
N SER A 51 32.19 -1.74 -13.56
CA SER A 51 32.12 -2.17 -14.95
C SER A 51 31.12 -1.32 -15.74
N ILE A 52 31.60 -0.51 -16.68
CA ILE A 52 30.80 0.01 -17.80
C ILE A 52 30.95 -0.98 -18.96
N SER A 53 29.83 -1.56 -19.41
CA SER A 53 29.86 -2.49 -20.54
C SER A 53 30.33 -1.79 -21.82
N ASN A 54 31.27 -2.40 -22.54
CA ASN A 54 31.84 -1.87 -23.78
C ASN A 54 32.42 -0.45 -23.60
N ASN A 55 33.20 -0.26 -22.54
CA ASN A 55 33.84 1.00 -22.15
C ASN A 55 34.82 1.59 -23.17
N ASN A 56 35.50 0.73 -23.93
CA ASN A 56 36.46 1.14 -24.98
C ASN A 56 35.91 0.88 -26.39
N PHE A 57 34.59 0.66 -26.52
CA PHE A 57 33.91 0.47 -27.81
C PHE A 57 34.45 -0.64 -28.73
N THR A 58 35.21 -1.61 -28.21
CA THR A 58 35.88 -2.66 -29.00
C THR A 58 34.96 -3.79 -29.48
N ASN A 59 33.77 -3.92 -28.91
CA ASN A 59 32.84 -5.03 -29.19
C ASN A 59 31.54 -4.52 -29.83
N PRO A 60 31.50 -4.17 -31.13
CA PRO A 60 30.27 -3.71 -31.80
C PRO A 60 29.29 -4.88 -32.09
N SER A 61 28.00 -4.59 -32.29
CA SER A 61 27.00 -5.62 -32.69
C SER A 61 27.28 -6.11 -34.12
N ILE A 62 28.04 -7.19 -34.31
CA ILE A 62 28.35 -7.70 -35.65
C ILE A 62 27.26 -8.67 -36.12
N SER A 63 26.43 -8.24 -37.09
CA SER A 63 25.77 -9.14 -38.03
C SER A 63 26.48 -9.08 -39.39
N SER A 64 26.43 -10.18 -40.14
CA SER A 64 27.22 -10.43 -41.36
C SER A 64 26.90 -9.56 -42.58
N SER A 65 26.10 -8.48 -42.42
CA SER A 65 25.73 -7.55 -43.50
C SER A 65 25.74 -6.05 -43.09
N THR A 66 26.56 -5.64 -42.12
CA THR A 66 26.43 -4.32 -41.47
C THR A 66 26.93 -3.14 -42.32
N THR A 67 26.13 -2.07 -42.37
CA THR A 67 26.50 -0.72 -42.81
C THR A 67 27.37 -0.04 -41.74
N LEU A 68 28.45 0.65 -42.13
CA LEU A 68 29.31 1.43 -41.22
C LEU A 68 28.81 2.87 -41.07
N PRO A 69 28.95 3.52 -39.89
CA PRO A 69 29.47 3.00 -38.61
C PRO A 69 28.58 1.96 -37.93
N VAL A 70 29.15 1.11 -37.05
CA VAL A 70 28.39 0.05 -36.36
C VAL A 70 27.89 0.55 -35.01
N SER A 71 26.66 0.20 -34.62
CA SER A 71 26.16 0.56 -33.29
C SER A 71 26.98 -0.10 -32.16
N PRO A 72 27.35 0.65 -31.11
CA PRO A 72 28.04 0.09 -29.94
C PRO A 72 27.12 -0.87 -29.15
N ASN A 73 27.62 -2.06 -28.80
CA ASN A 73 26.90 -2.95 -27.86
C ASN A 73 26.75 -2.27 -26.50
N SER A 74 25.62 -2.51 -25.82
CA SER A 74 25.31 -1.99 -24.47
C SER A 74 25.20 -0.46 -24.34
N TRP A 75 25.15 0.25 -25.47
CA TRP A 75 24.89 1.68 -25.54
C TRP A 75 23.68 1.93 -26.46
N THR A 76 22.74 2.75 -26.02
CA THR A 76 21.52 3.07 -26.77
C THR A 76 21.65 4.44 -27.41
N GLU A 77 21.39 4.53 -28.71
CA GLU A 77 21.36 5.80 -29.45
C GLU A 77 20.20 6.68 -28.96
N ILE A 78 20.45 7.99 -28.82
CA ILE A 78 19.47 8.97 -28.35
C ILE A 78 19.47 10.20 -29.26
N GLU A 79 18.27 10.63 -29.67
CA GLU A 79 18.03 11.86 -30.44
C GLU A 79 18.93 12.04 -31.68
N LYS A 80 19.13 10.98 -32.49
CA LYS A 80 19.89 11.10 -33.75
C LYS A 80 19.01 11.58 -34.91
N PRO A 81 19.20 12.81 -35.43
CA PRO A 81 18.56 13.25 -36.65
C PRO A 81 19.23 12.65 -37.89
N GLU A 82 18.54 12.70 -39.04
CA GLU A 82 19.01 12.10 -40.30
C GLU A 82 20.36 12.66 -40.79
N ASN A 83 20.69 13.90 -40.45
CA ASN A 83 21.95 14.54 -40.85
C ASN A 83 23.16 14.15 -39.98
N VAL A 84 22.96 13.30 -38.95
CA VAL A 84 24.02 12.78 -38.09
C VAL A 84 24.40 11.36 -38.48
N THR A 85 25.68 11.13 -38.69
CA THR A 85 26.30 9.81 -38.81
C THR A 85 26.96 9.46 -37.48
N ALA A 86 26.59 8.33 -36.87
CA ALA A 86 27.05 7.97 -35.54
C ALA A 86 27.21 6.45 -35.38
N GLY A 87 28.17 6.06 -34.53
CA GLY A 87 28.49 4.66 -34.18
C GLY A 87 29.99 4.45 -34.00
N VAL A 88 30.40 3.21 -33.77
CA VAL A 88 31.78 2.79 -33.60
C VAL A 88 32.50 2.78 -34.95
N ILE A 89 33.67 3.43 -34.98
CA ILE A 89 34.58 3.45 -36.13
C ILE A 89 35.96 2.96 -35.70
N THR A 90 36.83 2.67 -36.68
CA THR A 90 38.26 2.43 -36.43
C THR A 90 39.13 3.61 -36.87
N LEU A 91 40.12 3.95 -36.06
CA LEU A 91 41.19 4.91 -36.33
C LEU A 91 42.37 4.28 -37.10
N ASP A 92 42.34 2.96 -37.36
CA ASP A 92 43.40 2.31 -38.12
C ASP A 92 43.32 2.68 -39.60
N ASN A 93 44.24 3.54 -40.05
CA ASN A 93 44.32 4.00 -41.45
C ASN A 93 44.53 2.87 -42.47
N SER A 94 44.97 1.67 -42.07
CA SER A 94 45.03 0.50 -42.95
C SER A 94 43.65 -0.13 -43.21
N ILE A 95 42.68 0.12 -42.32
CA ILE A 95 41.32 -0.42 -42.37
C ILE A 95 40.31 0.66 -42.76
N ALA A 96 40.50 1.89 -42.29
CA ALA A 96 39.70 3.07 -42.59
C ALA A 96 40.20 3.75 -43.88
N THR A 97 39.90 3.12 -45.02
CA THR A 97 40.22 3.68 -46.34
C THR A 97 39.57 5.05 -46.56
N THR A 98 40.11 5.86 -47.48
CA THR A 98 39.53 7.16 -47.87
C THR A 98 38.05 7.07 -48.24
N ASP A 99 37.65 5.97 -48.86
CA ASP A 99 36.26 5.67 -49.19
C ASP A 99 35.39 5.52 -47.92
N LYS A 100 35.83 4.76 -46.92
CA LYS A 100 35.09 4.65 -45.64
C LYS A 100 35.01 5.97 -44.90
N ILE A 101 36.11 6.74 -44.83
CA ILE A 101 36.15 8.04 -44.16
C ILE A 101 35.14 9.00 -44.79
N THR A 102 35.10 9.07 -46.13
CA THR A 102 34.26 10.01 -46.88
C THR A 102 32.81 9.54 -46.99
N ASN A 103 32.60 8.26 -47.37
CA ASN A 103 31.30 7.74 -47.74
C ASN A 103 30.56 7.02 -46.62
N SER A 104 31.27 6.35 -45.69
CA SER A 104 30.65 5.68 -44.55
C SER A 104 30.60 6.57 -43.31
N TYR A 105 31.73 7.13 -42.88
CA TYR A 105 31.83 7.95 -41.67
C TYR A 105 31.40 9.40 -41.89
N LYS A 106 31.29 9.83 -43.15
CA LYS A 106 30.91 11.18 -43.59
C LYS A 106 31.82 12.28 -43.02
N LEU A 107 33.10 11.98 -42.79
CA LEU A 107 34.07 12.93 -42.25
C LEU A 107 34.64 13.81 -43.37
N SER A 108 34.72 15.12 -43.12
CA SER A 108 35.27 16.10 -44.06
C SER A 108 36.80 16.27 -43.97
N GLY A 109 37.47 15.50 -43.11
CA GLY A 109 38.91 15.62 -42.83
C GLY A 109 39.54 14.29 -42.39
N ASN A 110 40.82 14.34 -42.01
CA ASN A 110 41.55 13.17 -41.53
C ASN A 110 40.98 12.65 -40.21
N LEU A 111 41.13 11.34 -39.97
CA LEU A 111 40.84 10.75 -38.67
C LEU A 111 41.74 11.36 -37.59
N PRO A 112 41.26 11.47 -36.34
CA PRO A 112 42.12 11.83 -35.23
C PRO A 112 43.26 10.80 -35.12
N THR A 113 44.46 11.28 -34.79
CA THR A 113 45.55 10.38 -34.39
C THR A 113 45.14 9.66 -33.10
N ASP A 114 45.54 8.40 -32.95
CA ASP A 114 45.22 7.58 -31.77
C ASP A 114 45.67 8.21 -30.45
N GLY A 115 46.68 9.09 -30.44
CA GLY A 115 46.94 10.02 -29.33
C GLY A 115 47.16 9.36 -27.97
N GLY A 116 47.52 8.07 -27.93
CA GLY A 116 47.68 7.28 -26.71
C GLY A 116 46.39 6.65 -26.16
N LEU A 117 45.39 6.36 -27.01
CA LEU A 117 44.27 5.47 -26.69
C LEU A 117 44.72 4.02 -26.48
N GLU A 118 43.97 3.25 -25.69
CA GLU A 118 44.29 1.83 -25.42
C GLU A 118 44.08 0.95 -26.66
N ASP A 119 43.15 1.35 -27.53
CA ASP A 119 42.90 0.69 -28.80
C ASP A 119 42.59 1.71 -29.92
N LYS A 120 42.01 1.23 -31.03
CA LYS A 120 41.75 2.04 -32.23
C LYS A 120 40.28 2.11 -32.58
N GLN A 121 39.38 1.65 -31.72
CA GLN A 121 37.94 1.68 -31.92
C GLN A 121 37.35 2.77 -31.05
N VAL A 122 36.69 3.74 -31.69
CA VAL A 122 36.14 4.90 -30.97
C VAL A 122 34.67 5.09 -31.31
N LEU A 123 33.91 5.63 -30.37
CA LEU A 123 32.56 6.10 -30.62
C LEU A 123 32.63 7.44 -31.36
N MET A 124 32.03 7.53 -32.54
CA MET A 124 31.92 8.77 -33.31
C MET A 124 30.48 9.27 -33.36
N LEU A 125 30.29 10.57 -33.23
CA LEU A 125 29.06 11.28 -33.62
C LEU A 125 29.43 12.45 -34.53
N ASN A 126 28.85 12.50 -35.73
CA ASN A 126 29.24 13.45 -36.76
C ASN A 126 28.03 14.08 -37.46
N ALA A 127 27.84 15.38 -37.26
CA ALA A 127 26.91 16.19 -38.05
C ALA A 127 27.62 16.66 -39.33
N SER A 128 27.54 15.83 -40.37
CA SER A 128 28.24 16.04 -41.64
C SER A 128 27.69 17.22 -42.46
N THR A 129 26.42 17.59 -42.24
CA THR A 129 25.79 18.76 -42.86
C THR A 129 25.02 19.56 -41.81
N GLY A 130 25.31 20.86 -41.71
CA GLY A 130 24.72 21.75 -40.71
C GLY A 130 25.17 21.46 -39.28
N SER A 131 24.30 21.73 -38.32
CA SER A 131 24.52 21.49 -36.88
C SER A 131 23.42 20.61 -36.32
N ALA A 132 23.76 19.69 -35.42
CA ALA A 132 22.81 18.81 -34.75
C ALA A 132 23.18 18.57 -33.28
N THR A 133 22.23 18.01 -32.54
CA THR A 133 22.47 17.30 -31.28
C THR A 133 22.18 15.83 -31.51
N ALA A 134 23.02 14.96 -30.96
CA ALA A 134 22.81 13.50 -30.95
C ALA A 134 23.67 12.91 -29.84
N GLY A 135 23.28 11.75 -29.29
CA GLY A 135 24.05 11.11 -28.24
C GLY A 135 23.94 9.59 -28.22
N TYR A 136 24.72 9.01 -27.31
CA TYR A 136 24.56 7.62 -26.86
C TYR A 136 24.47 7.57 -25.35
N LYS A 137 23.64 6.67 -24.84
CA LYS A 137 23.44 6.39 -23.41
C LYS A 137 24.01 5.02 -23.05
N SER A 138 24.80 4.95 -21.99
CA SER A 138 25.36 3.70 -21.48
C SER A 138 24.28 2.78 -20.89
N GLY A 139 24.64 1.52 -20.63
CA GLY A 139 23.92 0.68 -19.68
C GLY A 139 23.83 1.32 -18.29
N GLN A 140 22.93 0.80 -17.45
CA GLN A 140 22.70 1.32 -16.10
C GLN A 140 23.85 0.99 -15.15
N LEU A 141 24.21 1.96 -14.32
CA LEU A 141 25.19 1.90 -13.25
C LEU A 141 24.45 2.07 -11.91
N THR A 142 24.71 1.20 -10.95
CA THR A 142 24.18 1.36 -9.59
C THR A 142 25.23 2.04 -8.73
N LEU A 143 24.93 3.27 -8.28
CA LEU A 143 25.74 4.03 -7.35
C LEU A 143 25.18 3.82 -5.93
N SER A 144 25.95 3.18 -5.06
CA SER A 144 25.56 2.90 -3.67
C SER A 144 25.39 4.19 -2.87
N ALA A 145 24.54 4.17 -1.83
CA ALA A 145 24.45 5.26 -0.87
C ALA A 145 25.80 5.48 -0.15
N SER A 146 26.02 6.69 0.39
CA SER A 146 27.22 7.07 1.15
C SER A 146 28.55 6.71 0.46
N SER A 147 28.63 6.91 -0.86
CA SER A 147 29.75 6.46 -1.70
C SER A 147 30.24 7.57 -2.64
N TYR A 148 31.47 7.42 -3.13
CA TYR A 148 32.17 8.44 -3.91
C TYR A 148 32.68 7.83 -5.21
N TYR A 149 32.36 8.46 -6.35
CA TYR A 149 32.66 7.92 -7.67
C TYR A 149 33.30 8.96 -8.58
N VAL A 150 34.24 8.54 -9.42
CA VAL A 150 34.75 9.33 -10.54
C VAL A 150 34.50 8.57 -11.83
N ILE A 151 33.82 9.22 -12.76
CA ILE A 151 33.65 8.75 -14.13
C ILE A 151 34.61 9.53 -15.00
N ARG A 152 35.55 8.85 -15.66
CA ARG A 152 36.49 9.45 -16.60
C ARG A 152 36.23 8.95 -18.02
N PHE A 153 36.48 9.80 -19.00
CA PHE A 153 36.41 9.47 -20.41
C PHE A 153 37.34 10.38 -21.21
N LYS A 154 37.82 9.90 -22.36
CA LYS A 154 38.56 10.74 -23.32
C LYS A 154 37.64 11.20 -24.44
N ALA A 155 37.88 12.42 -24.92
CA ALA A 155 37.15 12.98 -26.03
C ALA A 155 38.07 13.70 -27.02
N PHE A 156 37.64 13.76 -28.28
CA PHE A 156 38.25 14.54 -29.35
C PHE A 156 37.16 15.27 -30.14
N CYS A 157 37.30 16.58 -30.32
CA CYS A 157 36.42 17.38 -31.17
C CYS A 157 37.21 17.96 -32.33
N ASN A 158 36.65 17.86 -33.55
CA ASN A 158 37.15 18.62 -34.69
C ASN A 158 37.08 20.13 -34.44
N SER A 159 37.77 20.93 -35.27
CA SER A 159 37.76 22.39 -35.15
C SER A 159 36.34 22.94 -35.11
N SER A 160 36.02 23.77 -34.11
CA SER A 160 34.70 24.36 -33.88
C SER A 160 33.57 23.38 -33.54
N THR A 161 33.87 22.09 -33.36
CA THR A 161 32.94 21.10 -32.81
C THR A 161 32.99 21.13 -31.28
N PHE A 162 31.84 20.96 -30.66
CA PHE A 162 31.71 20.76 -29.22
C PHE A 162 30.70 19.66 -28.92
N GLY A 163 30.79 19.13 -27.71
CA GLY A 163 29.89 18.11 -27.20
C GLY A 163 29.64 18.28 -25.71
N SER A 164 29.04 17.26 -25.12
CA SER A 164 28.87 17.20 -23.67
C SER A 164 28.80 15.75 -23.20
N ALA A 165 29.08 15.55 -21.92
CA ALA A 165 28.74 14.33 -21.20
C ALA A 165 27.77 14.66 -20.07
N ARG A 166 26.84 13.75 -19.77
CA ARG A 166 25.82 13.96 -18.74
C ARG A 166 25.55 12.66 -17.99
N ILE A 167 25.26 12.78 -16.69
CA ILE A 167 24.75 11.65 -15.90
C ILE A 167 23.24 11.75 -15.75
N THR A 168 22.50 10.72 -16.16
CA THR A 168 21.03 10.64 -16.11
C THR A 168 20.59 9.36 -15.41
N GLY A 169 19.28 9.12 -15.24
CA GLY A 169 18.77 7.84 -14.73
C GLY A 169 17.67 7.99 -13.69
N SER A 170 18.01 8.46 -12.48
CA SER A 170 17.06 8.65 -11.39
C SER A 170 16.47 10.07 -11.38
N SER A 171 15.26 10.22 -10.83
CA SER A 171 14.64 11.53 -10.58
C SER A 171 15.45 12.41 -9.63
N GLN A 172 16.32 11.82 -8.79
CA GLN A 172 17.26 12.58 -7.96
C GLN A 172 18.33 13.26 -8.82
N LEU A 173 18.89 12.56 -9.82
CA LEU A 173 19.91 13.12 -10.72
C LEU A 173 19.38 14.27 -11.57
N GLU A 174 18.09 14.25 -11.92
CA GLU A 174 17.45 15.30 -12.72
C GLU A 174 17.38 16.67 -12.01
N LYS A 175 17.47 16.69 -10.67
CA LYS A 175 17.50 17.94 -9.89
C LYS A 175 18.85 18.65 -9.92
N PHE A 176 19.91 17.97 -10.37
CA PHE A 176 21.27 18.51 -10.40
C PHE A 176 21.72 18.75 -11.83
N ASP A 177 22.50 19.81 -12.05
CA ASP A 177 23.23 19.95 -13.31
C ASP A 177 24.40 18.95 -13.32
N THR A 178 24.22 17.86 -14.05
CA THR A 178 25.22 16.80 -14.24
C THR A 178 25.99 16.94 -15.56
N THR A 179 25.81 18.05 -16.28
CA THR A 179 26.37 18.25 -17.62
C THR A 179 27.81 18.75 -17.54
N LEU A 180 28.71 18.09 -18.26
CA LEU A 180 30.08 18.52 -18.50
C LEU A 180 30.25 18.85 -19.98
N SER A 181 30.56 20.12 -20.28
CA SER A 181 30.83 20.55 -21.65
C SER A 181 32.19 20.03 -22.14
N VAL A 182 32.24 19.58 -23.39
CA VAL A 182 33.41 18.97 -24.02
C VAL A 182 33.81 19.78 -25.26
N SER A 183 35.05 20.23 -25.31
CA SER A 183 35.64 20.87 -26.48
C SER A 183 37.16 20.73 -26.42
N THR A 184 37.76 20.14 -27.46
CA THR A 184 39.18 19.78 -27.39
C THR A 184 40.07 20.41 -28.44
N ASN A 185 39.52 21.19 -29.38
CA ASN A 185 40.27 21.88 -30.44
C ASN A 185 41.25 20.96 -31.22
N GLY A 186 40.83 19.73 -31.51
CA GLY A 186 41.61 18.80 -32.34
C GLY A 186 42.72 18.03 -31.62
N VAL A 187 42.66 17.89 -30.29
CA VAL A 187 43.52 16.96 -29.53
C VAL A 187 42.68 16.08 -28.61
N TRP A 188 43.14 14.87 -28.29
CA TRP A 188 42.49 14.03 -27.28
C TRP A 188 42.69 14.66 -25.89
N GLN A 189 41.62 14.76 -25.11
CA GLN A 189 41.65 15.26 -23.73
C GLN A 189 40.82 14.36 -22.83
N GLU A 190 41.27 14.17 -21.58
CA GLU A 190 40.52 13.45 -20.55
C GLU A 190 39.58 14.40 -19.79
N TYR A 191 38.38 13.92 -19.50
CA TYR A 191 37.33 14.59 -18.76
C TYR A 191 36.89 13.74 -17.58
N LYS A 192 36.51 14.38 -16.46
CA LYS A 192 36.13 13.69 -15.21
C LYS A 192 34.80 14.20 -14.65
N ILE A 193 33.92 13.31 -14.23
CA ILE A 193 32.70 13.63 -13.47
C ILE A 193 32.84 13.00 -12.09
N PHE A 194 32.99 13.84 -11.07
CA PHE A 194 33.05 13.49 -9.66
C PHE A 194 31.63 13.45 -9.10
N ILE A 195 31.23 12.34 -8.48
CA ILE A 195 29.89 12.12 -7.93
C ILE A 195 30.03 11.69 -6.47
N LYS A 196 29.49 12.51 -5.57
CA LYS A 196 29.20 12.11 -4.18
C LYS A 196 27.74 11.69 -4.10
N THR A 197 27.45 10.46 -3.68
CA THR A 197 26.07 9.97 -3.60
C THR A 197 25.37 10.42 -2.32
N SER A 198 24.03 10.32 -2.33
CA SER A 198 23.21 10.53 -1.14
C SER A 198 23.62 9.61 -0.01
N SER A 199 23.65 10.12 1.22
CA SER A 199 23.87 9.33 2.42
C SER A 199 22.66 8.46 2.80
N ILE A 200 21.55 8.56 2.07
CA ILE A 200 20.28 7.87 2.39
C ILE A 200 19.92 6.83 1.33
N THR A 201 20.05 7.16 0.05
CA THR A 201 19.52 6.33 -1.05
C THR A 201 20.58 6.01 -2.09
N SER A 202 20.62 4.76 -2.52
CA SER A 202 21.35 4.39 -3.74
C SER A 202 20.65 4.99 -4.96
N THR A 203 21.42 5.19 -6.03
CA THR A 203 20.94 5.83 -7.25
C THR A 203 21.38 5.03 -8.46
N ASN A 204 20.44 4.74 -9.35
CA ASN A 204 20.76 4.22 -10.67
C ASN A 204 21.06 5.37 -11.64
N ALA A 205 22.19 5.27 -12.33
CA ALA A 205 22.73 6.27 -13.22
C ALA A 205 23.05 5.69 -14.60
N ASN A 206 23.06 6.54 -15.62
CA ASN A 206 23.53 6.26 -16.96
C ASN A 206 24.47 7.41 -17.36
N LEU A 207 25.54 7.09 -18.09
CA LEU A 207 26.39 8.08 -18.74
C LEU A 207 25.87 8.32 -20.16
N GLU A 208 25.65 9.57 -20.50
CA GLU A 208 25.33 9.99 -21.86
C GLU A 208 26.48 10.80 -22.45
N LEU A 209 26.83 10.50 -23.69
CA LEU A 209 27.87 11.18 -24.47
C LEU A 209 27.24 11.80 -25.71
N TRP A 210 27.45 13.10 -25.90
CA TRP A 210 26.69 13.92 -26.86
C TRP A 210 27.60 14.70 -27.82
N LEU A 211 27.17 14.77 -29.08
CA LEU A 211 27.46 15.88 -30.00
C LEU A 211 26.50 17.03 -29.67
N GLY A 212 27.04 18.24 -29.53
CA GLY A 212 26.30 19.37 -28.98
C GLY A 212 26.04 19.23 -27.48
N ASN A 213 25.17 20.08 -26.95
CA ASN A 213 24.87 20.12 -25.52
C ASN A 213 23.58 19.34 -25.20
N ALA A 214 23.69 18.41 -24.25
CA ALA A 214 22.62 17.50 -23.84
C ALA A 214 21.39 18.21 -23.23
N THR A 215 21.60 19.37 -22.59
CA THR A 215 20.64 20.03 -21.70
C THR A 215 19.91 21.18 -22.39
N ASP A 216 20.64 22.14 -22.96
CA ASP A 216 20.04 23.28 -23.67
C ASP A 216 19.78 23.00 -25.15
N LYS A 217 20.15 21.79 -25.62
CA LYS A 217 20.04 21.33 -27.00
C LYS A 217 20.77 22.23 -28.00
N ASN A 218 21.81 22.93 -27.56
CA ASN A 218 22.67 23.71 -28.44
C ASN A 218 23.40 22.78 -29.42
N LYS A 219 23.18 23.01 -30.71
CA LYS A 219 23.61 22.12 -31.80
C LYS A 219 25.07 22.36 -32.16
N SER A 220 25.82 21.29 -32.42
CA SER A 220 27.19 21.37 -32.91
C SER A 220 27.29 20.82 -34.33
N SER A 221 28.20 21.37 -35.12
CA SER A 221 28.59 20.85 -36.44
C SER A 221 29.87 20.02 -36.35
N GLY A 222 30.10 19.12 -37.31
CA GLY A 222 31.31 18.30 -37.38
C GLY A 222 31.28 17.07 -36.45
N ALA A 223 32.47 16.51 -36.19
CA ALA A 223 32.61 15.22 -35.52
C ALA A 223 33.24 15.33 -34.14
N ILE A 224 32.64 14.59 -33.20
CA ILE A 224 33.18 14.31 -31.88
C ILE A 224 33.43 12.81 -31.75
N PHE A 225 34.50 12.46 -31.04
CA PHE A 225 34.90 11.09 -30.76
C PHE A 225 35.04 10.90 -29.26
N PHE A 226 34.66 9.74 -28.75
CA PHE A 226 34.77 9.34 -27.35
C PHE A 226 35.40 7.96 -27.23
N ASP A 227 36.19 7.77 -26.17
CA ASP A 227 36.82 6.50 -25.83
C ASP A 227 37.25 6.44 -24.36
N ASP A 228 37.79 5.31 -23.91
CA ASP A 228 38.42 5.10 -22.59
C ASP A 228 37.48 5.48 -21.41
N VAL A 229 36.28 4.91 -21.37
CA VAL A 229 35.23 5.27 -20.39
C VAL A 229 35.31 4.41 -19.12
N TYR A 230 35.74 4.97 -18.00
CA TYR A 230 35.83 4.22 -16.73
C TYR A 230 35.02 4.88 -15.62
N ALA A 231 34.37 4.06 -14.80
CA ALA A 231 33.80 4.48 -13.52
C ALA A 231 34.58 3.80 -12.39
N THR A 232 34.99 4.58 -11.39
CA THR A 232 35.76 4.08 -10.25
C THR A 232 35.16 4.64 -8.97
N SER A 233 34.92 3.79 -7.98
CA SER A 233 34.58 4.22 -6.62
C SER A 233 35.84 4.43 -5.79
N TYR A 234 35.79 5.40 -4.90
CA TYR A 234 36.88 5.80 -4.00
C TYR A 234 36.40 5.86 -2.56
N ASP A 235 37.35 5.80 -1.62
CA ASP A 235 37.12 6.34 -0.28
C ASP A 235 37.02 7.87 -0.36
N ASN A 236 36.45 8.52 0.66
CA ASN A 236 36.28 9.97 0.60
C ASN A 236 37.60 10.74 0.59
N ALA A 237 38.62 10.29 1.33
CA ALA A 237 39.89 11.00 1.38
C ALA A 237 40.57 11.02 0.00
N THR A 238 40.62 9.88 -0.68
CA THR A 238 41.12 9.75 -2.04
C THR A 238 40.26 10.52 -3.04
N PHE A 239 38.93 10.49 -2.89
CA PHE A 239 38.01 11.26 -3.72
C PHE A 239 38.26 12.78 -3.60
N GLU A 240 38.34 13.31 -2.38
CA GLU A 240 38.57 14.74 -2.13
C GLU A 240 39.97 15.17 -2.59
N LEU A 241 40.98 14.34 -2.39
CA LEU A 241 42.32 14.58 -2.94
C LEU A 241 42.30 14.60 -4.47
N ALA A 242 41.62 13.65 -5.11
CA ALA A 242 41.50 13.60 -6.57
C ALA A 242 40.75 14.82 -7.12
N LEU A 243 39.68 15.26 -6.44
CA LEU A 243 38.93 16.46 -6.77
C LEU A 243 39.79 17.71 -6.60
N GLN A 244 40.55 17.81 -5.50
CA GLN A 244 41.44 18.94 -5.21
C GLN A 244 42.62 19.01 -6.19
N ASN A 245 43.17 17.86 -6.58
CA ASN A 245 44.21 17.79 -7.61
C ASN A 245 43.66 18.23 -8.96
N SER A 246 42.45 17.80 -9.34
CA SER A 246 41.78 18.23 -10.57
C SER A 246 41.54 19.74 -10.59
N LYS A 247 41.12 20.32 -9.45
CA LYS A 247 40.99 21.77 -9.25
C LYS A 247 42.33 22.49 -9.45
N THR A 248 43.39 22.01 -8.79
CA THR A 248 44.70 22.67 -8.78
C THR A 248 45.41 22.57 -10.13
N ALA A 249 45.24 21.46 -10.83
CA ALA A 249 45.77 21.22 -12.16
C ALA A 249 44.91 21.84 -13.29
N ASN A 250 43.78 22.47 -12.95
CA ASN A 250 42.82 23.05 -13.90
C ASN A 250 42.35 22.02 -14.97
N GLU A 251 42.14 20.78 -14.53
CA GLU A 251 41.62 19.71 -15.37
C GLU A 251 40.16 19.96 -15.76
N LYS A 252 39.68 19.29 -16.82
CA LYS A 252 38.29 19.40 -17.26
C LYS A 252 37.42 18.47 -16.42
N TYR A 253 36.73 19.01 -15.42
CA TYR A 253 35.89 18.21 -14.53
C TYR A 253 34.52 18.82 -14.23
N LYS A 254 33.60 17.97 -13.77
CA LYS A 254 32.32 18.33 -13.15
C LYS A 254 32.24 17.69 -11.77
N PHE A 255 31.74 18.42 -10.77
CA PHE A 255 31.41 17.86 -9.46
C PHE A 255 29.90 17.87 -9.27
N VAL A 256 29.37 16.73 -8.84
CA VAL A 256 27.96 16.48 -8.55
C VAL A 256 27.86 15.96 -7.13
N ASN A 257 27.21 16.71 -6.24
CA ASN A 257 26.92 16.26 -4.89
C ASN A 257 25.43 15.95 -4.77
N LEU A 258 25.09 14.68 -4.65
CA LEU A 258 23.71 14.20 -4.50
C LEU A 258 23.26 14.15 -3.03
N ASP A 259 24.18 14.37 -2.09
CA ASP A 259 23.85 14.37 -0.66
C ASP A 259 23.20 15.70 -0.25
N ARG A 260 22.23 15.61 0.67
CA ARG A 260 21.57 16.80 1.22
C ARG A 260 22.45 17.48 2.25
N GLU A 261 22.22 18.78 2.44
CA GLU A 261 22.86 19.51 3.52
C GLU A 261 22.38 19.00 4.88
N TYR A 262 23.33 18.85 5.80
CA TYR A 262 23.04 18.49 7.19
C TYR A 262 22.54 19.72 7.93
N LEU A 263 21.55 19.53 8.81
CA LEU A 263 21.02 20.62 9.61
C LEU A 263 21.97 20.96 10.75
N THR A 264 22.10 22.26 11.04
CA THR A 264 22.85 22.75 12.21
C THR A 264 22.07 22.59 13.52
N SER A 265 20.83 22.10 13.46
CA SER A 265 19.95 21.87 14.61
C SER A 265 20.22 20.56 15.34
N GLY A 266 21.25 19.79 14.96
CA GLY A 266 21.66 18.56 15.63
C GLY A 266 22.44 18.80 16.95
N PRO A 267 23.05 17.75 17.52
CA PRO A 267 23.92 17.89 18.69
C PRO A 267 25.12 18.79 18.37
N LYS A 268 25.45 19.71 19.28
CA LYS A 268 26.64 20.56 19.16
C LYS A 268 27.93 19.74 19.31
N ASN A 269 29.03 20.24 18.75
CA ASN A 269 30.32 19.54 18.69
C ASN A 269 30.19 18.11 18.17
N SER A 270 29.42 17.93 17.11
CA SER A 270 29.10 16.62 16.55
C SER A 270 30.31 15.86 16.00
N SER A 271 31.40 16.57 15.68
CA SER A 271 32.67 16.03 15.20
C SER A 271 33.74 15.92 16.30
N PHE A 272 33.45 16.38 17.52
CA PHE A 272 34.42 16.45 18.64
C PHE A 272 35.69 17.27 18.37
N GLU A 273 35.71 18.09 17.31
CA GLU A 273 36.82 18.98 16.97
C GLU A 273 36.98 20.12 17.98
N SER A 274 35.94 20.47 18.73
CA SER A 274 35.98 21.46 19.82
C SER A 274 36.07 20.78 21.20
N ALA A 275 36.41 21.52 22.26
CA ALA A 275 36.50 20.92 23.60
C ALA A 275 35.11 20.46 24.09
N LEU A 276 35.04 19.34 24.82
CA LEU A 276 33.76 18.79 25.31
C LEU A 276 32.96 19.79 26.17
N SER A 277 33.66 20.64 26.93
CA SER A 277 33.06 21.66 27.79
C SER A 277 32.48 22.86 27.05
N GLU A 278 32.98 23.18 25.85
CA GLU A 278 32.53 24.36 25.08
C GLU A 278 31.11 24.18 24.53
N ASP A 279 30.71 22.93 24.31
CA ASP A 279 29.44 22.55 23.67
C ASP A 279 28.55 21.65 24.54
N ASN A 280 28.87 21.56 25.84
CA ASN A 280 28.09 20.87 26.89
C ASN A 280 27.94 19.35 26.69
N TRP A 281 28.99 18.65 26.24
CA TRP A 281 29.07 17.21 26.43
C TRP A 281 29.54 16.91 27.85
N THR A 282 28.69 16.26 28.65
CA THR A 282 28.94 15.99 30.08
C THR A 282 28.82 14.52 30.41
N LEU A 283 29.49 14.06 31.46
CA LEU A 283 29.31 12.71 32.00
C LEU A 283 27.85 12.50 32.45
N SER A 284 27.29 11.34 32.13
CA SER A 284 25.95 10.93 32.54
C SER A 284 25.87 10.60 34.04
N GLU A 285 24.68 10.74 34.65
CA GLU A 285 24.47 10.66 36.11
C GLU A 285 24.63 9.25 36.72
N ASN A 286 24.69 8.19 35.91
CA ASN A 286 24.73 6.79 36.34
C ASN A 286 26.03 6.05 35.95
N ASN A 287 27.14 6.78 35.90
CA ASN A 287 28.45 6.18 35.61
C ASN A 287 29.01 5.40 36.80
N THR A 288 29.52 4.18 36.57
CA THR A 288 30.47 3.54 37.48
C THR A 288 31.88 3.98 37.08
N LEU A 289 32.23 5.20 37.49
CA LEU A 289 33.56 5.74 37.25
C LEU A 289 34.59 4.98 38.07
N HIS A 290 35.44 4.23 37.37
CA HIS A 290 36.64 3.66 37.93
C HIS A 290 37.77 4.71 37.98
N SER A 291 38.88 4.40 38.65
CA SER A 291 40.04 5.30 38.70
C SER A 291 40.58 5.64 37.30
N ALA A 292 41.36 6.72 37.16
CA ALA A 292 42.00 7.06 35.87
C ALA A 292 42.94 5.97 35.34
N THR A 293 43.35 5.02 36.20
CA THR A 293 44.10 3.81 35.82
C THR A 293 43.23 2.71 35.24
N GLU A 294 41.90 2.75 35.42
CA GLU A 294 40.92 1.73 35.05
C GLU A 294 39.97 2.20 33.92
N THR A 295 39.85 3.51 33.70
CA THR A 295 39.06 4.05 32.58
C THR A 295 39.73 5.28 31.97
N ILE A 296 39.78 5.32 30.64
CA ILE A 296 40.20 6.47 29.84
C ILE A 296 38.99 6.94 29.04
N ASN A 297 38.61 8.20 29.18
CA ASN A 297 37.49 8.75 28.43
C ASN A 297 37.69 10.25 28.13
N GLY A 298 37.04 10.72 27.08
CA GLY A 298 37.06 12.12 26.66
C GLY A 298 37.48 12.30 25.19
N ARG A 299 37.72 13.55 24.82
CA ARG A 299 38.17 13.93 23.48
C ARG A 299 39.59 13.41 23.24
N PHE A 300 39.77 12.66 22.16
CA PHE A 300 41.00 11.96 21.84
C PHE A 300 41.53 12.34 20.45
N ASP A 301 42.83 12.59 20.32
CA ASP A 301 43.51 12.89 19.05
C ASP A 301 43.78 11.58 18.31
N VAL A 302 43.02 11.33 17.24
CA VAL A 302 43.10 10.06 16.50
C VAL A 302 44.32 9.99 15.57
N GLU A 303 44.89 11.13 15.15
CA GLU A 303 46.07 11.14 14.27
C GLU A 303 47.36 10.84 15.04
N ASN A 304 47.46 11.34 16.26
CA ASN A 304 48.63 11.19 17.12
C ASN A 304 48.46 10.06 18.14
N HIS A 305 47.80 8.97 17.71
CA HIS A 305 47.50 7.82 18.56
C HIS A 305 48.77 7.27 19.23
N ASN A 306 48.78 7.31 20.56
CA ASN A 306 49.81 6.68 21.37
C ASN A 306 49.20 5.47 22.12
N GLY A 307 49.25 4.30 21.47
CA GLY A 307 48.75 3.04 22.02
C GLY A 307 49.38 2.63 23.37
N THR A 308 50.50 3.23 23.77
CA THR A 308 51.12 3.00 25.08
C THR A 308 50.40 3.74 26.22
N HIS A 309 49.71 4.84 25.92
CA HIS A 309 48.93 5.61 26.91
C HIS A 309 47.48 5.11 27.02
N THR A 310 46.88 4.72 25.89
CA THR A 310 45.49 4.27 25.83
C THR A 310 45.30 2.77 25.99
N GLU A 311 46.35 1.96 25.81
CA GLU A 311 46.26 0.49 25.70
C GLU A 311 45.33 0.00 24.57
N VAL A 312 44.95 0.89 23.66
CA VAL A 312 44.25 0.53 22.42
C VAL A 312 45.31 0.10 21.42
N THR A 313 45.40 -1.21 21.19
CA THR A 313 46.41 -1.85 20.33
C THR A 313 46.12 -1.74 18.84
N ASP A 314 44.88 -1.39 18.48
CA ASP A 314 44.48 -1.23 17.10
C ASP A 314 45.03 0.09 16.55
N GLU A 315 45.60 0.07 15.33
CA GLU A 315 45.94 1.29 14.61
C GLU A 315 44.63 2.01 14.25
N ILE A 316 44.27 3.02 15.05
CA ILE A 316 43.21 3.95 14.71
C ILE A 316 43.79 4.91 13.67
N LYS A 317 43.84 4.48 12.40
CA LYS A 317 44.35 5.32 11.30
C LYS A 317 43.55 6.62 11.25
N ASN A 318 44.28 7.72 11.07
CA ASN A 318 43.71 9.05 10.89
C ASN A 318 42.75 9.08 9.69
N SER A 319 41.74 9.92 9.77
CA SER A 319 40.58 10.05 8.89
C SER A 319 39.51 8.99 9.17
N ASN A 320 38.52 9.41 9.96
CA ASN A 320 37.18 9.16 9.52
C ASN A 320 37.00 9.74 8.10
N VAL A 321 35.90 9.41 7.43
CA VAL A 321 35.58 9.85 6.07
C VAL A 321 35.74 11.39 5.89
N TYR A 322 35.79 12.21 6.95
CA TYR A 322 35.79 13.67 6.92
C TYR A 322 37.11 14.35 7.31
N ASN A 323 38.19 13.58 7.53
CA ASN A 323 39.51 14.10 7.93
C ASN A 323 39.49 14.88 9.27
N ASN A 324 38.68 14.40 10.21
CA ASN A 324 38.68 14.89 11.60
C ASN A 324 39.91 14.42 12.36
N ARG A 325 40.41 15.28 13.24
CA ARG A 325 41.56 15.03 14.11
C ARG A 325 41.16 14.44 15.46
N TYR A 326 39.93 14.70 15.90
CA TYR A 326 39.46 14.32 17.23
C TYR A 326 38.20 13.47 17.17
N ALA A 327 38.06 12.56 18.14
CA ALA A 327 36.86 11.76 18.36
C ALA A 327 36.60 11.59 19.87
N LEU A 328 35.39 11.19 20.26
CA LEU A 328 35.10 10.82 21.65
C LEU A 328 35.53 9.37 21.90
N LEU A 329 36.49 9.17 22.81
CA LEU A 329 36.89 7.85 23.30
C LEU A 329 36.20 7.54 24.63
N ILE A 330 35.69 6.33 24.77
CA ILE A 330 35.40 5.70 26.05
C ILE A 330 36.10 4.34 26.06
N ASN A 331 37.03 4.14 27.00
CA ASN A 331 37.82 2.92 27.15
C ASN A 331 37.81 2.45 28.61
N ASN A 332 37.08 1.36 28.85
CA ASN A 332 36.99 0.68 30.13
C ASN A 332 38.06 -0.42 30.15
N LYS A 333 39.15 -0.21 30.89
CA LYS A 333 40.22 -1.21 31.04
C LYS A 333 39.79 -2.37 31.94
N GLU A 334 38.88 -2.11 32.86
CA GLU A 334 38.14 -3.12 33.62
C GLU A 334 36.64 -3.00 33.34
N SER A 335 35.89 -4.07 33.59
CA SER A 335 34.44 -4.08 33.30
C SER A 335 33.73 -2.98 34.08
N GLY A 336 33.18 -2.01 33.37
CA GLY A 336 32.55 -0.81 33.93
C GLY A 336 31.44 -0.24 33.04
N SER A 337 30.84 0.87 33.45
CA SER A 337 29.80 1.57 32.70
C SER A 337 30.07 3.07 32.71
N VAL A 338 30.40 3.62 31.54
CA VAL A 338 30.65 5.06 31.36
C VAL A 338 29.89 5.58 30.15
N GLY A 339 29.25 6.72 30.32
CA GLY A 339 28.56 7.42 29.26
C GLY A 339 28.63 8.94 29.35
N TYR A 340 28.48 9.54 28.17
CA TYR A 340 28.43 10.98 27.93
C TYR A 340 27.06 11.36 27.39
N LYS A 341 26.61 12.56 27.75
CA LYS A 341 25.35 13.15 27.33
C LYS A 341 25.60 14.46 26.58
N SER A 342 24.89 14.65 25.48
CA SER A 342 24.93 15.90 24.70
C SER A 342 24.04 17.00 25.31
N SER A 343 24.19 18.23 24.81
CA SER A 343 23.14 19.24 24.97
C SER A 343 21.83 18.81 24.30
N TYR A 344 20.71 19.38 24.74
CA TYR A 344 19.43 19.24 24.04
C TYR A 344 19.46 19.95 22.69
N PHE A 345 18.72 19.38 21.74
CA PHE A 345 18.47 19.95 20.42
C PHE A 345 17.03 19.64 19.97
N THR A 346 16.51 20.40 19.00
CA THR A 346 15.08 20.38 18.64
C THR A 346 14.81 19.49 17.44
N ILE A 347 13.80 18.62 17.57
CA ILE A 347 13.15 17.89 16.48
C ILE A 347 11.81 18.55 16.21
N LYS A 348 11.58 19.04 14.98
CA LYS A 348 10.34 19.73 14.63
C LYS A 348 9.17 18.77 14.54
N SER A 349 7.98 19.27 14.88
CA SER A 349 6.75 18.50 14.72
C SER A 349 6.55 18.06 13.27
N LYS A 350 6.04 16.83 13.08
CA LYS A 350 5.73 16.18 11.80
C LYS A 350 6.90 15.94 10.84
N GLU A 351 8.03 16.61 11.01
CA GLU A 351 9.23 16.39 10.21
C GLU A 351 9.86 15.01 10.48
N LEU A 352 10.56 14.51 9.47
CA LEU A 352 11.21 13.21 9.47
C LEU A 352 12.71 13.42 9.32
N TYR A 353 13.52 12.71 10.10
CA TYR A 353 14.96 12.91 10.13
C TYR A 353 15.74 11.60 10.07
N LYS A 354 16.93 11.63 9.48
CA LYS A 354 18.01 10.65 9.73
C LYS A 354 19.05 11.34 10.61
N LEU A 355 19.32 10.78 11.79
CA LEU A 355 20.44 11.16 12.64
C LEU A 355 21.50 10.06 12.56
N SER A 356 22.59 10.29 11.83
CA SER A 356 23.70 9.36 11.66
C SER A 356 24.91 9.72 12.51
N PHE A 357 25.75 8.73 12.78
CA PHE A 357 27.04 8.86 13.45
C PHE A 357 27.92 7.68 13.11
N ILE A 358 29.24 7.82 13.24
CA ILE A 358 30.19 6.74 12.98
C ILE A 358 30.80 6.23 14.27
N VAL A 359 31.06 4.93 14.30
CA VAL A 359 31.58 4.23 15.47
C VAL A 359 32.74 3.32 15.07
N LYS A 360 33.72 3.19 15.97
CA LYS A 360 34.74 2.15 15.93
C LYS A 360 34.92 1.55 17.32
N THR A 361 34.82 0.23 17.43
CA THR A 361 34.94 -0.49 18.69
C THR A 361 36.13 -1.43 18.68
N GLY A 362 36.67 -1.72 19.87
CA GLY A 362 37.47 -2.91 20.10
C GLY A 362 36.59 -4.16 20.16
N LYS A 363 37.19 -5.30 20.48
CA LYS A 363 36.46 -6.55 20.73
C LYS A 363 35.61 -6.45 22.00
N LEU A 364 34.33 -6.13 21.84
CA LEU A 364 33.33 -6.03 22.91
C LEU A 364 32.44 -7.29 23.03
N GLU A 365 32.06 -7.65 24.26
CA GLU A 365 31.15 -8.74 24.60
C GLU A 365 29.68 -8.33 24.46
N ASN A 366 29.26 -7.18 24.99
CA ASN A 366 27.88 -6.66 24.92
C ASN A 366 27.74 -5.40 24.04
N GLY A 367 28.85 -4.87 23.54
CA GLY A 367 28.85 -3.72 22.62
C GLY A 367 28.58 -2.39 23.30
N ALA A 368 28.72 -1.31 22.53
CA ALA A 368 28.37 0.04 22.97
C ALA A 368 26.86 0.30 22.81
N THR A 369 26.37 1.35 23.46
CA THR A 369 24.96 1.76 23.43
C THR A 369 24.84 3.24 23.13
N VAL A 370 23.90 3.62 22.26
CA VAL A 370 23.51 5.02 22.03
C VAL A 370 22.03 5.18 22.31
N LYS A 371 21.68 6.23 23.04
CA LYS A 371 20.29 6.57 23.37
C LYS A 371 19.93 7.93 22.81
N LEU A 372 18.73 8.04 22.26
CA LEU A 372 18.06 9.31 22.00
C LEU A 372 16.99 9.50 23.08
N VAL A 373 17.15 10.53 23.90
CA VAL A 373 16.33 10.75 25.10
C VAL A 373 15.53 12.04 24.92
N GLU A 374 14.22 11.92 25.01
CA GLU A 374 13.30 13.06 25.03
C GLU A 374 13.47 13.86 26.32
N ARG A 375 13.46 15.18 26.21
CA ARG A 375 13.49 16.05 27.37
C ARG A 375 12.15 15.97 28.10
N ASN A 376 12.20 15.80 29.41
CA ASN A 376 11.02 16.04 30.23
C ASN A 376 10.69 17.54 30.22
N PRO A 377 9.54 17.97 29.68
CA PRO A 377 9.20 19.38 29.58
C PRO A 377 9.09 20.03 30.97
N TYR A 378 8.66 19.28 32.00
CA TYR A 378 8.52 19.77 33.37
C TYR A 378 9.85 20.11 34.07
N THR A 379 10.98 19.67 33.52
CA THR A 379 12.31 19.99 34.07
C THR A 379 13.02 21.10 33.30
N ASN A 380 12.32 21.83 32.42
CA ASN A 380 12.89 22.93 31.64
C ASN A 380 12.66 24.32 32.28
N PRO A 381 13.68 24.96 32.87
CA PRO A 381 13.54 26.30 33.44
C PRO A 381 13.32 27.41 32.40
N LYS A 382 13.61 27.19 31.11
CA LYS A 382 13.34 28.16 30.02
C LYS A 382 11.90 28.11 29.49
N LEU A 383 11.10 27.13 29.92
CA LEU A 383 9.65 27.06 29.67
C LEU A 383 8.85 27.34 30.95
N SER A 384 9.55 27.59 32.07
CA SER A 384 8.97 27.87 33.38
C SER A 384 9.19 29.33 33.82
N ASP A 385 9.51 30.23 32.90
CA ASP A 385 9.73 31.66 33.19
C ASP A 385 8.41 32.40 33.45
N GLY A 386 7.46 31.79 34.17
CA GLY A 386 6.40 32.45 34.92
C GLY A 386 5.49 33.43 34.18
N VAL A 387 5.57 33.54 32.86
CA VAL A 387 4.87 34.57 32.07
C VAL A 387 4.21 34.02 30.79
N SER A 388 4.43 32.78 30.35
CA SER A 388 3.75 32.29 29.14
C SER A 388 2.48 31.51 29.46
N ASP A 389 1.35 32.09 29.05
CA ASP A 389 0.16 31.36 28.56
C ASP A 389 0.60 30.46 27.40
N ASN A 390 1.33 29.36 27.67
CA ASN A 390 1.73 28.39 26.68
C ASN A 390 0.65 27.30 26.59
N PRO A 391 -0.28 27.35 25.62
CA PRO A 391 -1.41 26.43 25.53
C PRO A 391 -0.97 25.00 25.19
N TYR A 392 0.29 24.74 24.89
CA TYR A 392 0.77 23.42 24.45
C TYR A 392 1.07 22.43 25.58
N TYR A 393 0.79 22.81 26.83
CA TYR A 393 1.11 21.99 28.00
C TYR A 393 -0.02 21.02 28.36
N TYR A 394 0.26 19.71 28.22
CA TYR A 394 -0.54 18.68 28.88
C TYR A 394 -0.48 18.96 30.38
N LYS A 395 -1.58 19.41 30.99
CA LYS A 395 -1.67 19.70 32.42
C LYS A 395 -1.75 18.42 33.28
N ASN A 396 -1.22 17.30 32.77
CA ASN A 396 -1.44 15.96 33.31
C ASN A 396 -0.14 15.35 33.83
N SER A 397 -0.18 14.85 35.06
CA SER A 397 0.94 14.41 35.90
C SER A 397 1.58 13.08 35.48
N SER A 398 1.41 12.66 34.22
CA SER A 398 1.80 11.33 33.72
C SER A 398 2.72 11.37 32.49
N PHE A 399 3.39 12.50 32.21
CA PHE A 399 4.36 12.55 31.12
C PHE A 399 5.59 11.70 31.45
N GLU A 400 5.83 10.67 30.65
CA GLU A 400 7.07 9.88 30.68
C GLU A 400 7.92 10.25 29.47
N ALA A 401 9.13 10.76 29.73
CA ALA A 401 10.10 11.04 28.69
C ALA A 401 10.51 9.75 27.99
N ARG A 402 10.39 9.72 26.66
CA ARG A 402 10.75 8.53 25.88
C ARG A 402 12.25 8.43 25.69
N THR A 403 12.73 7.19 25.64
CA THR A 403 14.12 6.86 25.35
C THR A 403 14.16 5.80 24.27
N PHE A 404 14.84 6.11 23.17
CA PHE A 404 15.06 5.17 22.07
C PHE A 404 16.50 4.69 22.15
N THR A 405 16.70 3.38 22.24
CA THR A 405 18.02 2.78 22.50
C THR A 405 18.48 1.97 21.32
N MET A 406 19.71 2.21 20.89
CA MET A 406 20.47 1.36 19.99
C MET A 406 21.56 0.66 20.80
N SER A 407 21.44 -0.65 20.96
CA SER A 407 22.37 -1.50 21.73
C SER A 407 23.24 -2.35 20.81
N ASP A 408 24.18 -3.12 21.40
CA ASP A 408 25.03 -4.09 20.70
C ASP A 408 25.87 -3.48 19.55
N ILE A 409 26.22 -2.20 19.67
CA ILE A 409 27.05 -1.51 18.68
C ILE A 409 28.47 -2.09 18.76
N LYS A 410 28.87 -2.79 17.70
CA LYS A 410 30.16 -3.46 17.55
C LYS A 410 30.64 -3.37 16.10
N THR A 411 31.93 -3.18 15.91
CA THR A 411 32.57 -3.14 14.57
C THR A 411 33.55 -4.29 14.34
N ASN A 412 33.55 -5.31 15.20
CA ASN A 412 34.51 -6.44 15.12
C ASN A 412 34.50 -7.18 13.79
N ASP A 413 33.31 -7.36 13.22
CA ASP A 413 33.10 -8.08 11.96
C ASP A 413 32.99 -7.12 10.76
N TYR A 414 33.22 -5.83 10.98
CA TYR A 414 33.14 -4.79 9.96
C TYR A 414 34.55 -4.33 9.59
N THR A 415 35.07 -4.89 8.50
CA THR A 415 36.29 -4.44 7.86
C THR A 415 35.94 -3.78 6.55
N ASN A 416 36.11 -2.46 6.49
CA ASN A 416 35.97 -1.70 5.26
C ASN A 416 37.19 -0.80 5.13
N GLU A 417 38.00 -1.07 4.11
CA GLU A 417 39.21 -0.33 3.81
C GLU A 417 38.90 1.14 3.47
N PHE A 418 37.75 1.42 2.84
CA PHE A 418 37.33 2.79 2.51
C PHE A 418 36.93 3.63 3.71
N THR A 419 36.62 3.02 4.86
CA THR A 419 36.24 3.73 6.09
C THR A 419 37.18 3.43 7.24
N ASN A 420 38.33 2.79 7.00
CA ASN A 420 39.27 2.35 8.05
C ASN A 420 38.59 1.53 9.18
N GLY A 421 37.55 0.77 8.84
CA GLY A 421 36.74 -0.01 9.78
C GLY A 421 35.82 0.82 10.68
N TRP A 422 35.62 2.11 10.42
CA TRP A 422 34.54 2.90 11.01
C TRP A 422 33.21 2.56 10.35
N LYS A 423 32.18 2.33 11.17
CA LYS A 423 30.85 1.95 10.69
C LYS A 423 29.83 3.02 11.03
N GLU A 424 29.02 3.42 10.04
CA GLU A 424 27.89 4.33 10.26
C GLU A 424 26.71 3.60 10.92
N TYR A 425 26.11 4.26 11.89
CA TYR A 425 24.86 3.90 12.56
C TYR A 425 23.88 5.07 12.43
N SER A 426 22.57 4.81 12.54
CA SER A 426 21.57 5.88 12.40
C SER A 426 20.28 5.63 13.15
N PHE A 427 19.69 6.71 13.68
CA PHE A 427 18.29 6.78 14.05
C PHE A 427 17.46 7.35 12.91
N TYR A 428 16.30 6.76 12.65
CA TYR A 428 15.24 7.33 11.83
C TYR A 428 14.20 7.92 12.77
N ILE A 429 14.18 9.26 12.85
CA ILE A 429 13.41 10.00 13.85
C ILE A 429 12.17 10.56 13.18
N LYS A 430 11.00 10.23 13.74
CA LYS A 430 9.73 10.86 13.40
C LYS A 430 9.40 11.88 14.47
N GLY A 431 9.29 13.16 14.09
CA GLY A 431 8.88 14.23 14.98
C GLY A 431 7.50 13.97 15.58
N HIS A 432 7.19 14.63 16.69
CA HIS A 432 5.86 14.51 17.28
C HIS A 432 4.81 15.07 16.32
N SER A 433 3.64 14.44 16.27
CA SER A 433 2.51 14.89 15.47
C SER A 433 2.07 16.33 15.76
N LEU A 434 2.22 16.82 17.00
CA LEU A 434 1.56 18.04 17.47
C LEU A 434 2.51 19.16 17.86
N VAL A 435 3.71 18.84 18.36
CA VAL A 435 4.60 19.81 19.00
C VAL A 435 6.07 19.58 18.67
N ASP A 436 6.85 20.66 18.62
CA ASP A 436 8.30 20.52 18.57
C ASP A 436 8.80 19.85 19.86
N THR A 437 9.79 18.97 19.74
CA THR A 437 10.31 18.18 20.86
C THR A 437 11.80 18.45 21.05
N GLU A 438 12.26 18.58 22.29
CA GLU A 438 13.70 18.64 22.59
C GLU A 438 14.22 17.24 22.95
N VAL A 439 15.35 16.85 22.39
CA VAL A 439 16.00 15.55 22.63
C VAL A 439 17.49 15.73 22.89
N ASN A 440 18.12 14.81 23.60
CA ASN A 440 19.57 14.71 23.72
C ASN A 440 20.05 13.31 23.35
N LEU A 441 21.34 13.18 23.09
CA LEU A 441 22.01 11.90 22.94
C LEU A 441 22.68 11.49 24.23
N GLU A 442 22.73 10.18 24.48
CA GLU A 442 23.62 9.57 25.45
C GLU A 442 24.45 8.46 24.80
N LEU A 443 25.76 8.52 24.94
CA LEU A 443 26.74 7.61 24.35
C LEU A 443 27.38 6.80 25.47
N TRP A 444 27.25 5.48 25.43
CA TRP A 444 27.58 4.60 26.54
C TRP A 444 28.51 3.44 26.11
N LEU A 445 29.50 3.13 26.95
CA LEU A 445 30.22 1.86 26.96
C LEU A 445 29.91 1.14 28.27
N GLY A 446 29.16 0.05 28.18
CA GLY A 446 28.50 -0.57 29.33
C GLY A 446 27.27 0.23 29.78
N THR A 447 26.44 -0.41 30.60
CA THR A 447 25.27 0.19 31.25
C THR A 447 25.26 -0.22 32.73
N SER A 448 24.40 0.41 33.53
CA SER A 448 24.22 0.04 34.95
C SER A 448 23.82 -1.42 35.16
N GLU A 449 23.24 -2.07 34.14
CA GLU A 449 22.83 -3.48 34.19
C GLU A 449 23.88 -4.42 33.57
N LYS A 450 24.69 -3.92 32.63
CA LYS A 450 25.67 -4.71 31.87
C LYS A 450 26.96 -3.92 31.73
N ALA A 451 27.89 -4.14 32.65
CA ALA A 451 29.23 -3.57 32.56
C ALA A 451 30.00 -4.17 31.37
N GLU A 452 30.85 -3.37 30.74
CA GLU A 452 31.59 -3.72 29.53
C GLU A 452 33.07 -3.35 29.68
N LYS A 453 33.96 -4.23 29.17
CA LYS A 453 35.41 -4.00 29.08
C LYS A 453 35.81 -3.85 27.62
N GLY A 454 36.69 -2.90 27.33
CA GLY A 454 37.14 -2.57 25.97
C GLY A 454 36.97 -1.10 25.66
N TYR A 455 36.90 -0.75 24.38
CA TYR A 455 36.81 0.64 23.95
C TYR A 455 35.79 0.87 22.83
N VAL A 456 35.30 2.10 22.77
CA VAL A 456 34.49 2.65 21.67
C VAL A 456 34.93 4.08 21.36
N PHE A 457 34.97 4.38 20.07
CA PHE A 457 35.05 5.74 19.55
C PHE A 457 33.72 6.13 18.91
N PHE A 458 33.25 7.34 19.19
CA PHE A 458 32.11 7.98 18.54
C PHE A 458 32.55 9.24 17.82
N ASP A 459 31.99 9.48 16.64
CA ASP A 459 32.32 10.65 15.84
C ASP A 459 31.20 11.01 14.83
N GLU A 460 31.27 12.21 14.27
CA GLU A 460 30.47 12.72 13.15
C GLU A 460 28.95 12.54 13.26
N PHE A 461 28.34 13.13 14.29
CA PHE A 461 26.88 13.18 14.41
C PHE A 461 26.25 14.13 13.37
N LYS A 462 25.33 13.63 12.56
CA LYS A 462 24.71 14.40 11.47
C LYS A 462 23.23 14.18 11.44
N ILE A 463 22.47 15.26 11.31
CA ILE A 463 21.03 15.21 11.15
C ILE A 463 20.64 15.77 9.79
N GLN A 464 19.69 15.12 9.12
CA GLN A 464 19.14 15.56 7.84
C GLN A 464 17.65 15.27 7.79
N ASN A 465 16.89 16.15 7.11
CA ASN A 465 15.48 15.91 6.83
C ASN A 465 15.31 14.74 5.86
N LEU A 466 14.15 14.09 5.92
CA LEU A 466 13.72 13.00 5.07
C LEU A 466 12.34 13.30 4.47
N THR A 467 12.12 12.81 3.26
CA THR A 467 10.78 12.60 2.72
C THR A 467 10.14 11.38 3.38
N THR A 468 8.82 11.25 3.28
CA THR A 468 8.09 10.08 3.81
C THR A 468 8.59 8.78 3.17
N SER A 469 8.81 8.79 1.84
CA SER A 469 9.33 7.61 1.12
C SER A 469 10.73 7.19 1.59
N GLU A 470 11.63 8.15 1.81
CA GLU A 470 12.98 7.88 2.32
C GLU A 470 12.94 7.34 3.76
N TYR A 471 12.08 7.92 4.61
CA TYR A 471 11.89 7.44 5.97
C TYR A 471 11.36 6.01 5.98
N ASP A 472 10.27 5.73 5.28
CA ASP A 472 9.64 4.41 5.27
C ASP A 472 10.60 3.33 4.73
N SER A 473 11.29 3.63 3.63
CA SER A 473 12.25 2.69 3.01
C SER A 473 13.37 2.30 3.96
N ASN A 474 13.90 3.25 4.74
CA ASN A 474 15.06 3.02 5.60
C ASN A 474 14.72 2.62 7.04
N SER A 475 13.57 3.07 7.55
CA SER A 475 13.08 2.75 8.90
C SER A 475 12.75 1.27 9.10
N SER A 476 12.49 0.53 8.02
CA SER A 476 12.18 -0.90 8.04
C SER A 476 13.34 -1.79 8.55
N THR A 477 14.58 -1.30 8.45
CA THR A 477 15.80 -2.03 8.83
C THR A 477 16.67 -1.28 9.85
N GLY A 478 16.31 -0.04 10.18
CA GLY A 478 17.05 0.82 11.11
C GLY A 478 16.41 0.97 12.50
N THR A 479 17.05 1.74 13.37
CA THR A 479 16.49 2.08 14.69
C THR A 479 15.52 3.25 14.54
N VAL A 480 14.25 3.02 14.85
CA VAL A 480 13.18 4.02 14.74
C VAL A 480 12.98 4.74 16.08
N ALA A 481 12.91 6.07 16.01
CA ALA A 481 12.55 6.93 17.14
C ALA A 481 11.28 7.73 16.79
N ASN A 482 10.12 7.23 17.22
CA ASN A 482 8.85 7.92 17.02
C ASN A 482 8.51 8.81 18.22
N LEU A 483 8.61 10.12 18.02
CA LEU A 483 8.29 11.13 19.01
C LEU A 483 6.79 11.45 19.09
N SER A 484 5.89 10.65 18.53
CA SER A 484 4.45 10.71 18.88
C SER A 484 4.09 9.60 19.86
N GLN A 485 3.44 9.92 20.99
CA GLN A 485 2.88 8.90 21.89
C GLN A 485 1.63 8.31 21.24
N ASP A 486 1.39 7.00 21.41
CA ASP A 486 0.39 6.21 20.69
C ASP A 486 -0.88 7.00 20.34
N THR A 487 -0.99 7.39 19.07
CA THR A 487 -2.27 7.82 18.51
C THR A 487 -3.08 6.55 18.36
N LYS A 488 -4.17 6.40 19.13
CA LYS A 488 -5.11 5.30 18.89
C LYS A 488 -5.52 5.35 17.43
N GLU A 489 -5.05 4.37 16.65
CA GLU A 489 -5.51 4.19 15.28
C GLU A 489 -6.99 3.82 15.35
N THR A 490 -7.78 4.52 14.54
CA THR A 490 -9.15 4.13 14.23
C THR A 490 -9.12 3.22 13.01
N ASP A 491 -10.24 2.59 12.66
CA ASP A 491 -10.27 1.70 11.50
C ASP A 491 -10.03 2.43 10.17
N PHE A 492 -10.43 3.71 10.07
CA PHE A 492 -9.95 4.60 9.02
C PHE A 492 -8.51 5.03 9.30
N LYS A 493 -7.59 4.70 8.39
CA LYS A 493 -6.18 5.09 8.51
C LYS A 493 -6.05 6.61 8.59
N ASN A 494 -5.27 7.09 9.57
CA ASN A 494 -5.00 8.52 9.76
C ASN A 494 -6.26 9.40 9.91
N ALA A 495 -7.33 8.87 10.49
CA ALA A 495 -8.58 9.61 10.70
C ALA A 495 -8.50 10.82 11.64
N ALA A 496 -7.47 10.86 12.48
CA ALA A 496 -7.16 11.98 13.37
C ALA A 496 -6.13 12.94 12.76
N PHE A 497 -5.76 12.74 11.49
CA PHE A 497 -4.88 13.59 10.70
C PHE A 497 -3.53 13.93 11.36
N ASN A 498 -2.99 12.99 12.14
CA ASN A 498 -1.71 13.12 12.83
C ASN A 498 -0.51 12.67 11.99
N LEU A 499 -0.77 12.03 10.85
CA LEU A 499 0.23 11.54 9.91
C LEU A 499 0.15 12.36 8.61
N VAL A 500 1.29 12.80 8.11
CA VAL A 500 1.38 13.67 6.94
C VAL A 500 2.39 13.16 5.93
N GLU A 501 2.20 13.52 4.67
CA GLU A 501 3.08 13.20 3.57
C GLU A 501 4.07 14.35 3.32
N ILE A 502 5.36 13.99 3.32
CA ILE A 502 6.49 14.86 3.02
C ILE A 502 7.10 14.37 1.72
N SER A 503 6.62 14.91 0.60
CA SER A 503 7.14 14.58 -0.73
C SER A 503 8.45 15.32 -1.07
N ASP A 504 8.64 16.50 -0.48
CA ASP A 504 9.88 17.28 -0.50
C ASP A 504 10.21 17.74 0.94
N VAL A 505 11.49 17.80 1.30
CA VAL A 505 11.90 18.30 2.63
C VAL A 505 11.62 19.79 2.82
N ASN A 506 11.38 20.51 1.73
CA ASN A 506 10.93 21.90 1.73
C ASN A 506 9.42 22.03 1.52
N ASN A 507 8.67 20.92 1.57
CA ASN A 507 7.22 20.93 1.32
C ASN A 507 6.56 21.94 2.26
N GLY A 508 5.86 22.91 1.65
CA GLY A 508 5.26 24.00 2.38
C GLY A 508 4.10 23.51 3.24
N TYR A 509 3.84 24.23 4.33
CA TYR A 509 2.65 24.06 5.16
C TYR A 509 1.43 24.74 4.49
N PRO A 510 0.21 24.16 4.51
CA PRO A 510 -0.21 22.92 5.18
C PRO A 510 0.30 21.62 4.54
N TYR A 511 0.41 20.55 5.33
CA TYR A 511 0.94 19.28 4.84
C TYR A 511 -0.15 18.38 4.23
N ALA A 512 0.16 17.61 3.19
CA ALA A 512 -0.79 16.62 2.68
C ALA A 512 -1.03 15.51 3.73
N PRO A 513 -2.29 15.06 3.97
CA PRO A 513 -2.58 13.94 4.87
C PRO A 513 -2.16 12.59 4.26
N LEU A 514 -1.50 11.71 5.04
CA LEU A 514 -1.26 10.33 4.60
C LEU A 514 -2.55 9.53 4.54
N ASN A 515 -2.69 8.65 3.54
CA ASN A 515 -3.88 7.79 3.30
C ASN A 515 -5.16 8.55 2.90
N TRP A 516 -5.04 9.82 2.50
CA TRP A 516 -6.16 10.63 2.02
C TRP A 516 -5.75 11.35 0.73
N THR A 517 -6.51 11.15 -0.33
CA THR A 517 -6.20 11.67 -1.67
C THR A 517 -7.03 12.91 -1.96
N LEU A 518 -6.37 14.01 -2.33
CA LEU A 518 -7.04 15.25 -2.75
C LEU A 518 -7.51 15.16 -4.21
N GLU A 519 -8.74 15.61 -4.45
CA GLU A 519 -9.25 15.97 -5.77
C GLU A 519 -9.80 17.40 -5.74
N SER A 520 -9.52 18.20 -6.77
CA SER A 520 -9.97 19.60 -6.88
C SER A 520 -10.28 19.96 -8.34
N SER A 521 -11.33 20.75 -8.61
CA SER A 521 -11.60 21.19 -9.98
C SER A 521 -10.57 22.17 -10.53
N GLN A 522 -9.89 22.94 -9.67
CA GLN A 522 -8.82 23.87 -10.05
C GLN A 522 -7.68 23.91 -9.02
N SER A 523 -6.45 24.15 -9.49
CA SER A 523 -5.24 24.24 -8.64
C SER A 523 -4.98 25.64 -8.05
N THR A 524 -5.66 26.68 -8.53
CA THR A 524 -5.50 28.06 -8.04
C THR A 524 -6.56 28.43 -7.00
N GLY A 525 -6.19 29.26 -6.01
CA GLY A 525 -7.14 29.78 -5.03
C GLY A 525 -7.64 28.73 -4.02
N VAL A 526 -6.87 27.66 -3.80
CA VAL A 526 -7.16 26.62 -2.81
C VAL A 526 -6.11 26.61 -1.70
N LYS A 527 -6.54 26.24 -0.49
CA LYS A 527 -5.71 25.95 0.68
C LYS A 527 -6.22 24.66 1.29
N ASN A 528 -5.42 23.61 1.25
CA ASN A 528 -5.83 22.29 1.74
C ASN A 528 -4.67 21.57 2.42
N GLY A 529 -5.01 20.60 3.25
CA GLY A 529 -4.05 19.77 3.98
C GLY A 529 -4.23 19.84 5.49
N VAL A 530 -3.35 19.17 6.21
CA VAL A 530 -3.32 19.08 7.65
C VAL A 530 -2.69 20.33 8.25
N ILE A 531 -3.48 21.05 9.03
CA ILE A 531 -3.02 22.15 9.88
C ILE A 531 -2.98 21.72 11.35
N ASN A 532 -2.34 22.52 12.19
CA ASN A 532 -2.35 22.39 13.64
C ASN A 532 -3.08 23.61 14.19
N THR A 533 -4.07 23.36 15.05
CA THR A 533 -5.00 24.38 15.55
C THR A 533 -4.37 25.40 16.49
N ALA A 534 -3.19 25.14 17.04
CA ALA A 534 -2.53 26.09 17.94
C ALA A 534 -1.51 27.00 17.23
N ASN A 535 -1.18 26.74 15.97
CA ASN A 535 -0.33 27.62 15.17
C ASN A 535 -1.15 28.81 14.64
N ASP A 536 -0.53 29.99 14.58
CA ASP A 536 -1.09 31.12 13.84
C ASP A 536 -0.98 30.86 12.33
N ASN A 537 -2.12 30.58 11.71
CA ASN A 537 -2.20 30.26 10.29
C ASN A 537 -2.54 31.50 9.43
N PHE A 538 -2.60 32.70 10.03
CA PHE A 538 -2.89 33.94 9.32
C PHE A 538 -1.85 34.25 8.23
N ALA A 539 -0.58 33.90 8.46
CA ALA A 539 0.51 34.12 7.52
C ALA A 539 0.30 33.43 6.15
N ILE A 540 -0.54 32.39 6.10
CA ILE A 540 -0.88 31.67 4.86
C ILE A 540 -2.34 31.90 4.42
N GLY A 541 -3.06 32.82 5.07
CA GLY A 541 -4.44 33.20 4.74
C GLY A 541 -5.47 32.16 5.19
N VAL A 542 -5.27 31.54 6.36
CA VAL A 542 -6.22 30.58 6.96
C VAL A 542 -6.75 31.14 8.28
N PRO A 543 -8.06 31.07 8.55
CA PRO A 543 -8.64 31.52 9.81
C PRO A 543 -8.09 30.75 11.01
N VAL A 544 -7.94 31.44 12.14
CA VAL A 544 -7.65 30.77 13.41
C VAL A 544 -8.92 30.07 13.89
N ILE A 545 -8.81 28.79 14.22
CA ILE A 545 -9.91 27.96 14.70
C ILE A 545 -9.63 27.42 16.09
N GLN A 546 -10.68 27.20 16.87
CA GLN A 546 -10.54 26.53 18.17
C GLN A 546 -10.20 25.06 17.97
N ALA A 547 -9.33 24.53 18.84
CA ALA A 547 -9.10 23.10 18.93
C ALA A 547 -10.39 22.36 19.33
N LEU A 548 -10.43 21.05 19.08
CA LEU A 548 -11.53 20.20 19.53
C LEU A 548 -11.63 20.23 21.07
N GLU A 549 -12.84 20.14 21.62
CA GLU A 549 -13.07 20.04 23.06
C GLU A 549 -12.16 18.93 23.67
N ASP A 550 -11.57 19.21 24.84
CA ASP A 550 -10.56 18.40 25.56
C ASP A 550 -9.11 18.47 25.06
N TYR A 551 -8.84 19.15 23.93
CA TYR A 551 -7.49 19.31 23.41
C TYR A 551 -7.06 20.77 23.45
N SER A 552 -5.83 21.02 23.88
CA SER A 552 -5.26 22.36 23.85
C SER A 552 -4.69 22.74 22.48
N ASN A 553 -4.39 21.72 21.66
CA ASN A 553 -4.06 21.79 20.25
C ASN A 553 -4.38 20.44 19.62
N ASN A 554 -4.58 20.45 18.31
CA ASN A 554 -4.91 19.27 17.55
C ASN A 554 -4.55 19.46 16.07
N ASN A 555 -4.24 18.36 15.38
CA ASN A 555 -4.15 18.38 13.93
C ASN A 555 -5.51 18.12 13.32
N VAL A 556 -5.84 18.85 12.26
CA VAL A 556 -7.10 18.70 11.57
C VAL A 556 -6.87 18.78 10.07
N LEU A 557 -7.68 18.06 9.30
CA LEU A 557 -7.74 18.22 7.86
C LEU A 557 -8.47 19.51 7.54
N MET A 558 -7.87 20.38 6.74
CA MET A 558 -8.49 21.58 6.20
C MET A 558 -8.77 21.40 4.70
N ILE A 559 -9.95 21.84 4.28
CA ILE A 559 -10.32 22.08 2.89
C ILE A 559 -10.78 23.53 2.80
N GLY A 560 -10.04 24.37 2.08
CA GLY A 560 -10.26 25.81 2.00
C GLY A 560 -10.29 26.33 0.56
N ASN A 561 -11.36 27.04 0.24
CA ASN A 561 -11.59 27.70 -1.05
C ASN A 561 -11.45 29.22 -0.88
N ILE A 562 -10.35 29.78 -1.37
CA ILE A 562 -10.12 31.24 -1.40
C ILE A 562 -10.91 31.88 -2.54
N SER A 563 -10.99 31.20 -3.67
CA SER A 563 -11.90 31.50 -4.78
C SER A 563 -12.92 30.40 -4.95
N SER A 564 -14.04 30.69 -5.64
CA SER A 564 -15.09 29.70 -5.92
C SER A 564 -14.48 28.44 -6.52
N ASN A 565 -14.61 27.31 -5.83
CA ASN A 565 -13.99 26.05 -6.21
C ASN A 565 -14.77 24.87 -5.59
N ASN A 566 -14.43 23.65 -5.98
CA ASN A 566 -14.80 22.42 -5.29
C ASN A 566 -13.55 21.60 -4.97
N GLN A 567 -13.54 21.00 -3.79
CA GLN A 567 -12.43 20.18 -3.32
C GLN A 567 -12.95 19.04 -2.46
N LYS A 568 -12.25 17.91 -2.51
CA LYS A 568 -12.55 16.76 -1.66
C LYS A 568 -11.30 15.95 -1.33
N TYR A 569 -11.31 15.34 -0.16
CA TYR A 569 -10.37 14.29 0.21
C TYR A 569 -11.10 12.96 0.33
N THR A 570 -10.53 11.94 -0.29
CA THR A 570 -11.03 10.56 -0.21
C THR A 570 -10.08 9.71 0.63
N SER A 571 -10.59 9.04 1.65
CA SER A 571 -9.80 8.14 2.49
C SER A 571 -9.32 6.91 1.72
N SER A 572 -8.30 6.23 2.25
CA SER A 572 -8.05 4.84 1.89
C SER A 572 -9.25 3.96 2.20
N GLN A 573 -9.33 2.81 1.54
CA GLN A 573 -10.41 1.85 1.70
C GLN A 573 -10.46 1.24 3.12
N LEU A 574 -11.67 1.00 3.61
CA LEU A 574 -12.02 0.27 4.83
C LEU A 574 -12.99 -0.86 4.48
N THR A 575 -12.73 -2.07 4.95
CA THR A 575 -13.67 -3.20 4.82
C THR A 575 -14.65 -3.21 6.00
N ILE A 576 -15.94 -3.19 5.72
CA ILE A 576 -17.01 -3.36 6.71
C ILE A 576 -17.62 -4.77 6.58
N PRO A 577 -17.77 -5.54 7.69
CA PRO A 577 -18.19 -6.93 7.60
C PRO A 577 -19.67 -7.10 7.22
N ALA A 578 -20.00 -8.24 6.60
CA ALA A 578 -21.38 -8.62 6.25
C ALA A 578 -22.30 -8.72 7.47
N ASN A 579 -23.61 -8.46 7.27
CA ASN A 579 -24.67 -8.59 8.26
C ASN A 579 -24.42 -7.83 9.59
N THR A 580 -23.67 -6.73 9.55
CA THR A 580 -23.39 -5.88 10.70
C THR A 580 -24.22 -4.59 10.72
N TYR A 581 -24.35 -4.03 11.91
CA TYR A 581 -24.88 -2.70 12.14
C TYR A 581 -23.72 -1.84 12.64
N SER A 582 -23.45 -0.74 11.95
CA SER A 582 -22.27 0.07 12.22
C SER A 582 -22.58 1.56 12.10
N LYS A 583 -21.67 2.39 12.63
CA LYS A 583 -21.71 3.84 12.47
C LYS A 583 -20.35 4.40 12.10
N ILE A 584 -20.39 5.46 11.32
CA ILE A 584 -19.24 6.32 11.02
C ILE A 584 -19.52 7.68 11.63
N THR A 585 -18.61 8.20 12.45
CA THR A 585 -18.72 9.56 13.01
C THR A 585 -17.59 10.45 12.52
N VAL A 586 -17.88 11.71 12.21
CA VAL A 586 -16.90 12.71 11.77
C VAL A 586 -17.11 14.01 12.56
N LYS A 587 -16.03 14.63 13.06
CA LYS A 587 -16.07 15.98 13.61
C LYS A 587 -15.84 16.98 12.49
N VAL A 588 -16.71 17.97 12.38
CA VAL A 588 -16.66 19.00 11.33
C VAL A 588 -16.77 20.40 11.94
N LEU A 589 -15.99 21.33 11.44
CA LEU A 589 -16.12 22.76 11.68
C LEU A 589 -16.07 23.50 10.33
N THR A 590 -17.00 24.40 10.06
CA THR A 590 -16.97 25.26 8.87
C THR A 590 -16.98 26.73 9.27
N THR A 591 -16.30 27.57 8.52
CA THR A 591 -16.28 29.02 8.74
C THR A 591 -16.10 29.78 7.43
N GLU A 592 -16.52 31.05 7.42
CA GLU A 592 -16.38 31.97 6.29
C GLU A 592 -16.97 31.44 4.96
N LEU A 593 -18.04 30.64 5.06
CA LEU A 593 -18.70 30.07 3.89
C LEU A 593 -19.46 31.13 3.09
N ASN A 594 -19.25 31.16 1.77
CA ASN A 594 -20.05 31.92 0.82
C ASN A 594 -20.32 31.06 -0.42
N GLY A 595 -21.56 30.60 -0.57
CA GLY A 595 -21.96 29.65 -1.62
C GLY A 595 -21.54 28.20 -1.35
N ALA A 596 -20.31 27.98 -0.87
CA ALA A 596 -19.81 26.64 -0.57
C ALA A 596 -20.46 26.04 0.67
N LYS A 597 -20.60 24.71 0.67
CA LYS A 597 -20.99 23.91 1.82
C LYS A 597 -20.12 22.67 1.93
N ALA A 598 -19.93 22.20 3.16
CA ALA A 598 -19.19 20.97 3.40
C ALA A 598 -20.07 19.73 3.18
N GLY A 599 -19.41 18.59 2.91
CA GLY A 599 -20.05 17.31 2.66
C GLY A 599 -19.26 16.14 3.24
N ILE A 600 -19.99 15.06 3.56
CA ILE A 600 -19.43 13.75 3.93
C ILE A 600 -20.14 12.70 3.08
N ARG A 601 -19.41 11.84 2.37
CA ARG A 601 -20.00 10.69 1.65
C ARG A 601 -19.31 9.38 1.95
N VAL A 602 -20.09 8.32 1.99
CA VAL A 602 -19.60 6.94 2.01
C VAL A 602 -19.70 6.39 0.59
N ILE A 603 -18.58 5.93 0.04
CA ILE A 603 -18.48 5.49 -1.34
C ILE A 603 -17.99 4.04 -1.38
N SER A 604 -18.54 3.22 -2.27
CA SER A 604 -18.06 1.86 -2.56
C SER A 604 -18.07 1.65 -4.08
N ASP A 605 -16.96 1.22 -4.66
CA ASP A 605 -16.81 1.02 -6.11
C ASP A 605 -17.26 2.21 -6.98
N GLY A 606 -16.99 3.44 -6.52
CA GLY A 606 -17.40 4.67 -7.20
C GLY A 606 -18.89 5.04 -7.02
N VAL A 607 -19.66 4.24 -6.30
CA VAL A 607 -21.07 4.47 -5.97
C VAL A 607 -21.19 5.11 -4.60
N ILE A 608 -21.95 6.20 -4.51
CA ILE A 608 -22.34 6.81 -3.23
C ILE A 608 -23.35 5.87 -2.54
N LEU A 609 -23.02 5.40 -1.35
CA LEU A 609 -23.90 4.60 -0.51
C LEU A 609 -24.77 5.46 0.40
N GLY A 610 -24.26 6.63 0.79
CA GLY A 610 -24.99 7.64 1.53
C GLY A 610 -24.13 8.86 1.80
N GLU A 611 -24.79 9.98 2.12
CA GLU A 611 -24.13 11.28 2.27
C GLU A 611 -24.81 12.17 3.30
N ILE A 612 -24.03 13.10 3.86
CA ILE A 612 -24.51 14.26 4.60
C ILE A 612 -23.93 15.49 3.90
N MET A 613 -24.78 16.22 3.19
CA MET A 613 -24.38 17.41 2.43
C MET A 613 -24.90 18.69 3.07
N ASN A 614 -24.49 19.83 2.52
CA ASN A 614 -24.91 21.16 2.94
C ASN A 614 -24.54 21.50 4.40
N ILE A 615 -23.43 20.95 4.88
CA ILE A 615 -22.95 21.14 6.25
C ILE A 615 -22.48 22.59 6.42
N ASP A 616 -23.04 23.25 7.43
CA ASP A 616 -22.62 24.56 7.93
C ASP A 616 -22.71 24.56 9.46
N THR A 617 -21.56 24.64 10.13
CA THR A 617 -21.49 24.52 11.58
C THR A 617 -21.43 25.86 12.30
N GLY A 618 -21.24 26.97 11.59
CA GLY A 618 -21.13 28.31 12.18
C GLY A 618 -19.90 28.48 13.10
N ALA A 619 -18.74 28.02 12.65
CA ALA A 619 -17.45 28.11 13.34
C ALA A 619 -17.35 27.32 14.68
N LEU A 620 -18.19 26.31 14.87
CA LEU A 620 -18.15 25.41 16.01
C LEU A 620 -17.98 23.96 15.56
N TRP A 621 -17.28 23.14 16.35
CA TRP A 621 -17.15 21.71 16.09
C TRP A 621 -18.49 20.99 16.33
N LYS A 622 -18.95 20.25 15.32
CA LYS A 622 -20.15 19.39 15.41
C LYS A 622 -19.81 17.96 14.99
N THR A 623 -20.50 16.98 15.58
CA THR A 623 -20.37 15.57 15.18
C THR A 623 -21.46 15.23 14.19
N TYR A 624 -21.09 14.62 13.07
CA TYR A 624 -21.99 14.03 12.10
C TYR A 624 -21.86 12.51 12.13
N THR A 625 -22.97 11.79 11.99
CA THR A 625 -23.01 10.34 12.12
C THR A 625 -23.80 9.73 10.97
N LEU A 626 -23.21 8.73 10.31
CA LEU A 626 -23.87 7.87 9.32
C LEU A 626 -24.05 6.50 9.93
N PHE A 627 -25.27 5.95 9.92
CA PHE A 627 -25.56 4.61 10.43
C PHE A 627 -25.76 3.66 9.26
N ILE A 628 -25.04 2.53 9.25
CA ILE A 628 -24.96 1.62 8.11
C ILE A 628 -25.35 0.21 8.55
N LYS A 629 -26.28 -0.42 7.84
CA LYS A 629 -26.57 -1.85 7.93
C LYS A 629 -26.11 -2.54 6.65
N THR A 630 -25.17 -3.47 6.74
CA THR A 630 -24.67 -4.23 5.59
C THR A 630 -25.56 -5.44 5.29
N GLY A 631 -25.64 -5.84 4.01
CA GLY A 631 -26.27 -7.09 3.58
C GLY A 631 -25.42 -8.34 3.81
N TYR A 632 -25.70 -9.42 3.06
CA TYR A 632 -25.03 -10.71 3.22
C TYR A 632 -23.55 -10.71 2.77
N GLU A 633 -23.09 -9.63 2.16
CA GLU A 633 -21.71 -9.42 1.73
C GLU A 633 -21.02 -8.37 2.58
N GLU A 634 -19.71 -8.55 2.76
CA GLU A 634 -18.84 -7.47 3.22
C GLU A 634 -18.78 -6.36 2.16
N LYS A 635 -18.53 -5.13 2.57
CA LYS A 635 -18.38 -3.99 1.65
C LYS A 635 -17.05 -3.31 1.87
N ILE A 636 -16.43 -2.88 0.77
CA ILE A 636 -15.20 -2.08 0.80
C ILE A 636 -15.62 -0.64 0.54
N ILE A 637 -15.44 0.22 1.54
CA ILE A 637 -15.89 1.61 1.50
C ILE A 637 -14.71 2.58 1.58
N SER A 638 -14.90 3.80 1.08
CA SER A 638 -14.05 4.96 1.33
C SER A 638 -14.91 6.12 1.83
N LEU A 639 -14.33 7.02 2.61
CA LEU A 639 -15.00 8.23 3.08
C LEU A 639 -14.50 9.44 2.28
N GLU A 640 -15.43 10.20 1.72
CA GLU A 640 -15.18 11.46 1.03
C GLU A 640 -15.57 12.62 1.94
N LEU A 641 -14.66 13.57 2.13
CA LEU A 641 -14.87 14.81 2.88
C LEU A 641 -14.68 15.97 1.90
N SER A 642 -15.70 16.83 1.74
CA SER A 642 -15.72 17.80 0.65
C SER A 642 -16.11 19.22 1.08
N LEU A 643 -15.77 20.19 0.25
CA LEU A 643 -16.22 21.58 0.31
C LEU A 643 -16.53 22.10 -1.10
N GLY A 644 -17.74 22.64 -1.28
CA GLY A 644 -18.15 23.30 -2.53
C GLY A 644 -18.63 22.35 -3.63
N GLU A 645 -18.95 21.11 -3.29
CA GLU A 645 -19.23 20.07 -4.27
C GLU A 645 -20.60 20.21 -4.98
N ASN A 646 -21.66 20.60 -4.27
CA ASN A 646 -22.97 20.84 -4.88
C ASN A 646 -23.08 22.24 -5.51
N LEU A 647 -22.37 23.20 -4.92
CA LEU A 647 -22.31 24.59 -5.34
C LEU A 647 -20.90 25.08 -5.03
N GLU A 648 -20.15 25.38 -6.09
CA GLU A 648 -18.84 26.00 -5.92
C GLU A 648 -18.98 27.31 -5.14
N GLY A 649 -18.00 27.59 -4.29
CA GLY A 649 -17.98 28.81 -3.50
C GLY A 649 -16.71 28.92 -2.67
N THR A 650 -16.68 29.89 -1.75
CA THR A 650 -15.51 30.17 -0.90
C THR A 650 -15.76 29.79 0.55
N GLY A 651 -14.69 29.67 1.33
CA GLY A 651 -14.71 29.41 2.77
C GLY A 651 -13.85 28.22 3.16
N TYR A 652 -14.01 27.75 4.41
CA TYR A 652 -13.18 26.67 4.96
C TYR A 652 -14.03 25.61 5.67
N ALA A 653 -13.63 24.36 5.50
CA ALA A 653 -14.11 23.21 6.24
C ALA A 653 -12.94 22.48 6.89
N PHE A 654 -13.10 22.12 8.15
CA PHE A 654 -12.13 21.39 8.94
C PHE A 654 -12.74 20.08 9.41
N PHE A 655 -12.00 19.00 9.28
CA PHE A 655 -12.43 17.65 9.60
C PHE A 655 -11.44 16.98 10.53
N ASP A 656 -11.96 16.19 11.46
CA ASP A 656 -11.14 15.42 12.38
C ASP A 656 -11.91 14.24 12.98
N ASN A 657 -11.18 13.34 13.64
CA ASN A 657 -11.72 12.29 14.49
C ASN A 657 -12.74 11.40 13.76
N VAL A 658 -12.42 10.96 12.53
CA VAL A 658 -13.22 9.97 11.81
C VAL A 658 -13.19 8.64 12.57
N LYS A 659 -14.34 8.07 12.94
CA LYS A 659 -14.40 6.81 13.70
C LYS A 659 -15.39 5.87 13.05
N TYR A 660 -15.02 4.60 12.97
CA TYR A 660 -15.90 3.49 12.66
C TYR A 660 -16.21 2.71 13.95
N ASN A 661 -17.41 2.15 14.04
CA ASN A 661 -17.82 1.30 15.14
C ASN A 661 -18.90 0.33 14.63
N ASP A 662 -18.66 -0.97 14.73
CA ASP A 662 -19.52 -2.07 14.29
C ASP A 662 -20.31 -2.73 15.43
N SER A 663 -20.30 -2.14 16.62
CA SER A 663 -20.90 -2.69 17.84
C SER A 663 -22.34 -2.21 18.07
N LEU A 664 -23.02 -1.69 17.04
CA LEU A 664 -24.44 -1.34 17.15
C LEU A 664 -25.28 -2.61 17.13
N THR A 665 -26.36 -2.61 17.92
CA THR A 665 -27.34 -3.69 17.87
C THR A 665 -28.41 -3.41 16.82
N ALA A 666 -29.14 -4.46 16.42
CA ALA A 666 -30.28 -4.31 15.52
C ALA A 666 -31.39 -3.42 16.11
N ASP A 667 -31.55 -3.42 17.43
CA ASP A 667 -32.55 -2.61 18.12
C ASP A 667 -32.12 -1.14 18.19
N ASP A 668 -30.85 -0.86 18.49
CA ASP A 668 -30.30 0.50 18.39
C ASP A 668 -30.52 1.09 16.99
N TYR A 669 -30.32 0.29 15.95
CA TYR A 669 -30.51 0.74 14.57
C TYR A 669 -31.99 0.99 14.22
N LYS A 670 -32.92 0.18 14.74
CA LYS A 670 -34.36 0.38 14.50
C LYS A 670 -34.87 1.70 15.08
N GLU A 671 -34.38 2.09 16.25
CA GLU A 671 -34.82 3.30 16.96
C GLU A 671 -34.36 4.62 16.31
N LEU A 672 -33.42 4.59 15.36
CA LEU A 672 -32.96 5.79 14.66
C LEU A 672 -34.03 6.36 13.72
N ASP A 673 -33.93 7.66 13.43
CA ASP A 673 -34.73 8.30 12.38
C ASP A 673 -34.37 7.73 11.00
N ALA A 674 -35.37 7.60 10.11
CA ALA A 674 -35.19 6.96 8.80
C ALA A 674 -34.19 7.70 7.90
N ASP A 675 -34.08 9.04 8.02
CA ASP A 675 -33.17 9.88 7.25
C ASP A 675 -31.69 9.77 7.68
N LYS A 676 -31.41 9.05 8.78
CA LYS A 676 -30.06 8.81 9.31
C LYS A 676 -29.53 7.40 8.99
N LYS A 677 -30.36 6.55 8.37
CA LYS A 677 -30.08 5.13 8.11
C LYS A 677 -29.63 4.91 6.67
N ILE A 678 -28.61 4.07 6.51
CA ILE A 678 -28.17 3.53 5.23
C ILE A 678 -28.32 2.01 5.32
N ASP A 679 -29.46 1.48 4.87
CA ASP A 679 -29.64 0.04 4.75
C ASP A 679 -29.11 -0.44 3.39
N LEU A 680 -28.07 -1.26 3.41
CA LEU A 680 -27.46 -1.89 2.22
C LEU A 680 -27.89 -3.35 2.07
N SER A 681 -28.66 -3.90 3.01
CA SER A 681 -29.24 -5.24 2.90
C SER A 681 -30.46 -5.28 2.00
N LYS A 682 -31.12 -4.12 1.82
CA LYS A 682 -32.22 -3.91 0.89
C LYS A 682 -32.13 -2.52 0.29
N ASN A 683 -32.64 -2.37 -0.92
CA ASN A 683 -32.86 -1.09 -1.55
C ASN A 683 -34.34 -0.72 -1.44
N ASP A 684 -34.68 0.06 -0.42
CA ASP A 684 -35.99 0.66 -0.19
C ASP A 684 -36.05 2.12 -0.70
N TRP A 685 -35.05 2.53 -1.49
CA TRP A 685 -34.92 3.85 -2.09
C TRP A 685 -34.92 5.01 -1.07
N SER A 686 -34.67 4.73 0.21
CA SER A 686 -34.55 5.73 1.27
C SER A 686 -33.30 6.60 1.10
N ASN A 687 -32.21 6.01 0.61
CA ASN A 687 -30.95 6.68 0.30
C ASN A 687 -31.05 7.44 -1.02
N ILE A 688 -31.41 8.72 -0.96
CA ILE A 688 -31.49 9.64 -2.11
C ILE A 688 -30.51 10.81 -1.93
N PRO A 689 -30.09 11.46 -3.03
CA PRO A 689 -29.28 12.67 -2.95
C PRO A 689 -29.92 13.74 -2.06
N ALA A 690 -29.12 14.38 -1.21
CA ALA A 690 -29.57 15.41 -0.30
C ALA A 690 -30.32 16.51 -1.06
N LYS A 691 -31.58 16.72 -0.68
CA LYS A 691 -32.61 17.57 -1.30
C LYS A 691 -32.05 18.72 -2.15
N SER A 692 -31.97 18.49 -3.46
CA SER A 692 -31.98 19.57 -4.45
C SER A 692 -33.43 19.94 -4.71
N THR A 693 -33.86 21.13 -4.30
CA THR A 693 -35.20 21.66 -4.56
C THR A 693 -35.54 21.77 -6.05
N ALA A 694 -34.56 21.60 -6.95
CA ALA A 694 -34.73 21.74 -8.39
C ALA A 694 -35.41 20.54 -9.08
N THR A 695 -35.66 19.41 -8.40
CA THR A 695 -36.14 18.19 -9.07
C THR A 695 -37.63 17.89 -8.93
N GLN A 696 -38.44 18.78 -8.34
CA GLN A 696 -39.88 18.55 -8.11
C GLN A 696 -40.16 17.14 -7.54
N GLY A 697 -39.40 16.74 -6.51
CA GLY A 697 -39.59 15.46 -5.82
C GLY A 697 -39.19 14.19 -6.60
N LEU A 698 -38.56 14.30 -7.78
CA LEU A 698 -37.99 13.18 -8.54
C LEU A 698 -36.48 13.07 -8.29
N TYR A 699 -36.02 11.97 -7.71
CA TYR A 699 -34.62 11.79 -7.28
C TYR A 699 -33.90 10.74 -8.12
N LYS A 700 -32.60 10.89 -8.31
CA LYS A 700 -31.78 9.85 -8.97
C LYS A 700 -31.50 8.72 -7.97
N PRO A 701 -31.71 7.44 -8.34
CA PRO A 701 -31.36 6.32 -7.47
C PRO A 701 -29.85 6.14 -7.34
N TYR A 702 -29.34 5.97 -6.12
CA TYR A 702 -27.93 5.68 -5.88
C TYR A 702 -27.56 4.25 -6.25
N GLY A 703 -26.46 4.07 -6.99
CA GLY A 703 -25.96 2.75 -7.40
C GLY A 703 -26.71 2.13 -8.57
N TRP A 704 -27.50 2.92 -9.29
CA TRP A 704 -28.22 2.48 -10.49
C TRP A 704 -27.91 3.40 -11.67
N THR A 705 -27.72 2.79 -12.83
CA THR A 705 -27.59 3.49 -14.11
C THR A 705 -28.81 3.22 -14.97
N ALA A 706 -29.27 4.24 -15.68
CA ALA A 706 -30.34 4.09 -16.65
C ALA A 706 -29.78 3.60 -17.99
N ASN A 707 -30.44 2.63 -18.60
CA ASN A 707 -30.17 2.10 -19.92
C ASN A 707 -31.47 2.09 -20.74
N TYR A 708 -31.38 2.34 -22.04
CA TYR A 708 -32.50 2.36 -22.98
C TYR A 708 -31.99 2.11 -24.40
N ASP A 709 -32.88 1.69 -25.30
CA ASP A 709 -32.52 1.53 -26.71
C ASP A 709 -32.47 2.90 -27.44
N ASN A 710 -31.79 2.94 -28.60
CA ASN A 710 -31.62 4.19 -29.37
C ASN A 710 -32.92 4.76 -29.95
N GLU A 711 -34.02 4.00 -29.91
CA GLU A 711 -35.32 4.38 -30.45
C GLU A 711 -36.26 4.92 -29.34
N THR A 712 -35.88 4.82 -28.06
CA THR A 712 -36.65 5.35 -26.93
C THR A 712 -36.66 6.88 -26.96
N ASP A 713 -37.86 7.48 -27.05
CA ASP A 713 -38.05 8.92 -26.91
C ASP A 713 -37.97 9.33 -25.44
N LEU A 714 -36.81 9.86 -25.01
CA LEU A 714 -36.60 10.32 -23.65
C LEU A 714 -37.55 11.47 -23.23
N GLY A 715 -38.13 12.21 -24.19
CA GLY A 715 -39.16 13.21 -23.90
C GLY A 715 -40.49 12.59 -23.43
N ALA A 716 -40.70 11.31 -23.71
CA ALA A 716 -41.87 10.54 -23.30
C ALA A 716 -41.65 9.77 -21.98
N ILE A 717 -40.44 9.81 -21.42
CA ILE A 717 -40.04 9.08 -20.20
C ILE A 717 -39.92 10.00 -18.99
N THR A 718 -40.54 9.59 -17.88
CA THR A 718 -40.25 10.13 -16.54
C THR A 718 -39.79 9.00 -15.65
N ALA A 719 -38.54 9.04 -15.17
CA ALA A 719 -37.97 7.96 -14.38
C ALA A 719 -37.08 8.47 -13.24
N GLY A 720 -37.17 7.82 -12.08
CA GLY A 720 -36.45 8.20 -10.86
C GLY A 720 -37.19 7.75 -9.59
N VAL A 721 -36.61 8.02 -8.43
CA VAL A 721 -37.20 7.73 -7.12
C VAL A 721 -38.15 8.86 -6.73
N ILE A 722 -39.34 8.52 -6.26
CA ILE A 722 -40.35 9.46 -5.77
C ILE A 722 -40.72 9.14 -4.31
N ASP A 723 -41.21 10.16 -3.59
CA ASP A 723 -41.74 10.01 -2.23
C ASP A 723 -43.27 9.95 -2.27
N THR A 724 -43.83 8.79 -1.91
CA THR A 724 -45.26 8.52 -2.02
C THR A 724 -46.10 9.24 -0.97
N ILE A 725 -45.48 9.63 0.16
CA ILE A 725 -46.16 10.42 1.21
C ILE A 725 -46.37 11.87 0.74
N ASN A 726 -45.39 12.44 0.05
CA ASN A 726 -45.43 13.81 -0.44
C ASN A 726 -45.94 13.89 -1.89
N TYR A 727 -46.52 12.81 -2.43
CA TYR A 727 -47.01 12.78 -3.81
C TYR A 727 -48.15 13.78 -4.01
N GLY A 728 -48.08 14.59 -5.07
CA GLY A 728 -49.04 15.66 -5.34
C GLY A 728 -48.74 16.98 -4.61
N ASP A 729 -47.64 17.08 -3.86
CA ASP A 729 -47.17 18.34 -3.30
C ASP A 729 -46.33 19.11 -4.34
N THR A 730 -46.71 20.36 -4.63
CA THR A 730 -46.06 21.18 -5.66
C THR A 730 -44.74 21.83 -5.21
N GLU A 731 -44.45 21.85 -3.91
CA GLU A 731 -43.23 22.47 -3.35
C GLU A 731 -42.16 21.44 -3.01
N ILE A 732 -42.54 20.29 -2.45
CA ILE A 732 -41.60 19.31 -1.89
C ILE A 732 -41.74 17.89 -2.48
N GLY A 733 -42.77 17.66 -3.29
CA GLY A 733 -43.14 16.35 -3.81
C GLY A 733 -43.14 16.25 -5.33
N TYR A 734 -43.37 15.04 -5.82
CA TYR A 734 -43.64 14.80 -7.23
C TYR A 734 -45.12 15.06 -7.50
N TYR A 735 -45.42 16.01 -8.38
CA TYR A 735 -46.78 16.37 -8.76
C TYR A 735 -47.11 15.91 -10.17
N GLU A 736 -48.17 15.12 -10.32
CA GLU A 736 -48.73 14.75 -11.62
C GLU A 736 -50.26 14.65 -11.50
N SER A 737 -50.99 15.33 -12.39
CA SER A 737 -52.45 15.32 -12.37
C SER A 737 -53.07 14.05 -12.96
N SER A 738 -52.31 13.28 -13.74
CA SER A 738 -52.82 12.16 -14.55
C SER A 738 -52.79 10.80 -13.85
N PHE A 739 -52.09 10.69 -12.70
CA PHE A 739 -51.97 9.44 -11.94
C PHE A 739 -52.25 9.71 -10.46
N ALA A 740 -52.88 8.74 -9.79
CA ALA A 740 -52.98 8.76 -8.34
C ALA A 740 -51.62 8.43 -7.72
N SER A 741 -51.43 8.76 -6.44
CA SER A 741 -50.25 8.31 -5.70
C SER A 741 -50.13 6.78 -5.82
N PRO A 742 -48.94 6.24 -6.14
CA PRO A 742 -48.76 4.80 -6.23
C PRO A 742 -48.86 4.10 -4.86
N GLU A 743 -48.91 4.86 -3.77
CA GLU A 743 -48.75 4.37 -2.40
C GLU A 743 -47.46 3.56 -2.25
N HIS A 744 -47.25 2.91 -1.11
CA HIS A 744 -46.12 2.00 -0.89
C HIS A 744 -46.65 0.67 -0.33
N PRO A 745 -45.91 -0.45 -0.49
CA PRO A 745 -46.29 -1.72 0.12
C PRO A 745 -46.41 -1.60 1.65
N GLU A 746 -47.35 -2.32 2.24
CA GLU A 746 -47.55 -2.33 3.70
C GLU A 746 -46.27 -2.80 4.42
N GLY A 747 -45.82 -2.03 5.41
CA GLY A 747 -44.61 -2.34 6.18
C GLY A 747 -43.29 -1.94 5.51
N GLU A 748 -43.33 -1.36 4.31
CA GLU A 748 -42.15 -0.89 3.57
C GLU A 748 -41.99 0.63 3.58
N GLY A 749 -40.83 1.11 3.10
CA GLY A 749 -40.51 2.53 3.02
C GLY A 749 -41.41 3.29 2.03
N SER A 750 -41.61 4.58 2.27
CA SER A 750 -42.48 5.42 1.42
C SER A 750 -41.87 5.83 0.08
N LYS A 751 -40.60 5.49 -0.18
CA LYS A 751 -39.90 5.86 -1.40
C LYS A 751 -39.86 4.69 -2.36
N VAL A 752 -40.15 4.97 -3.64
CA VAL A 752 -40.25 3.94 -4.67
C VAL A 752 -39.56 4.41 -5.94
N LEU A 753 -38.94 3.49 -6.68
CA LEU A 753 -38.42 3.76 -8.02
C LEU A 753 -39.57 3.75 -9.01
N MET A 754 -39.75 4.82 -9.77
CA MET A 754 -40.73 4.96 -10.83
C MET A 754 -40.05 4.93 -12.20
N ILE A 755 -40.66 4.22 -13.16
CA ILE A 755 -40.39 4.37 -14.59
C ILE A 755 -41.76 4.54 -15.27
N LYS A 756 -41.97 5.69 -15.91
CA LYS A 756 -43.19 6.02 -16.63
C LYS A 756 -42.87 6.36 -18.08
N ALA A 757 -43.66 5.82 -19.00
CA ALA A 757 -43.58 6.09 -20.43
C ALA A 757 -44.96 6.46 -20.97
N THR A 758 -45.05 7.55 -21.74
CA THR A 758 -46.30 7.95 -22.42
C THR A 758 -46.49 7.30 -23.79
N ASN A 759 -45.39 6.83 -24.40
CA ASN A 759 -45.35 6.06 -25.64
C ASN A 759 -44.63 4.72 -25.40
N ASP A 760 -44.81 3.75 -26.29
CA ASP A 760 -44.13 2.46 -26.21
C ASP A 760 -42.62 2.64 -26.16
N SER A 761 -42.02 2.30 -25.01
CA SER A 761 -40.60 2.49 -24.75
C SER A 761 -39.98 1.28 -24.06
N TYR A 762 -38.65 1.20 -24.13
CA TYR A 762 -37.85 0.31 -23.29
C TYR A 762 -36.87 1.15 -22.46
N TYR A 763 -37.04 1.12 -21.15
CA TYR A 763 -36.20 1.86 -20.20
C TYR A 763 -35.94 1.01 -18.95
N THR A 764 -34.67 0.94 -18.57
CA THR A 764 -34.16 0.05 -17.53
C THR A 764 -33.30 0.81 -16.55
N TYR A 765 -33.43 0.52 -15.26
CA TYR A 765 -32.39 0.79 -14.28
C TYR A 765 -31.61 -0.49 -13.98
N LYS A 766 -30.28 -0.41 -14.07
CA LYS A 766 -29.35 -1.49 -13.77
C LYS A 766 -28.46 -1.13 -12.60
N THR A 767 -28.25 -2.05 -11.66
CA THR A 767 -27.27 -1.89 -10.58
C THR A 767 -25.85 -1.71 -11.14
N VAL A 768 -25.09 -0.75 -10.58
CA VAL A 768 -23.71 -0.44 -11.01
C VAL A 768 -22.72 -1.46 -10.44
N SER A 769 -22.90 -1.85 -9.17
CA SER A 769 -22.11 -2.88 -8.50
C SER A 769 -22.77 -4.24 -8.63
N THR A 770 -21.97 -5.29 -8.82
CA THR A 770 -22.44 -6.67 -8.88
C THR A 770 -22.41 -7.33 -7.51
N SER A 771 -23.32 -8.29 -7.28
CA SER A 771 -23.33 -9.15 -6.09
C SER A 771 -22.81 -10.54 -6.44
N ALA A 772 -21.98 -11.13 -5.57
CA ALA A 772 -21.38 -12.44 -5.77
C ALA A 772 -22.30 -13.57 -5.25
N LEU A 773 -22.54 -14.55 -6.10
CA LEU A 773 -23.15 -15.83 -5.78
C LEU A 773 -22.09 -16.91 -5.76
N SER A 774 -22.00 -17.66 -4.67
CA SER A 774 -21.01 -18.72 -4.49
C SER A 774 -21.58 -20.08 -4.85
N ASN A 775 -20.78 -20.91 -5.52
CA ASN A 775 -21.13 -22.28 -5.88
C ASN A 775 -21.57 -23.10 -4.65
N GLY A 776 -22.69 -23.81 -4.79
CA GLY A 776 -23.31 -24.65 -3.77
C GLY A 776 -24.00 -23.88 -2.65
N SER A 777 -24.30 -22.59 -2.86
CA SER A 777 -25.09 -21.76 -1.95
C SER A 777 -26.45 -21.41 -2.54
N TYR A 778 -27.41 -21.12 -1.66
CA TYR A 778 -28.77 -20.76 -2.02
C TYR A 778 -29.04 -19.28 -1.75
N TYR A 779 -29.83 -18.66 -2.61
CA TYR A 779 -30.13 -17.24 -2.52
C TYR A 779 -31.62 -16.96 -2.79
N LYS A 780 -32.08 -15.84 -2.25
CA LYS A 780 -33.43 -15.31 -2.45
C LYS A 780 -33.33 -13.85 -2.89
N ILE A 781 -33.93 -13.54 -4.03
CA ILE A 781 -34.08 -12.17 -4.53
C ILE A 781 -35.55 -11.78 -4.43
N SER A 782 -35.84 -10.64 -3.82
CA SER A 782 -37.22 -10.17 -3.58
C SER A 782 -37.40 -8.76 -4.11
N VAL A 783 -38.47 -8.50 -4.86
CA VAL A 783 -38.80 -7.18 -5.43
C VAL A 783 -40.30 -6.94 -5.37
N TYR A 784 -40.74 -5.83 -4.75
CA TYR A 784 -42.13 -5.38 -4.87
C TYR A 784 -42.33 -4.62 -6.17
N VAL A 785 -43.39 -4.95 -6.91
CA VAL A 785 -43.75 -4.31 -8.18
C VAL A 785 -45.21 -3.87 -8.14
N LYS A 786 -45.47 -2.67 -8.64
CA LYS A 786 -46.80 -2.19 -9.00
C LYS A 786 -46.76 -1.60 -10.39
N THR A 787 -47.74 -1.91 -11.22
CA THR A 787 -47.88 -1.32 -12.54
C THR A 787 -49.22 -0.64 -12.70
N ASP A 788 -49.27 0.45 -13.47
CA ASP A 788 -50.48 1.22 -13.71
C ASP A 788 -50.55 1.67 -15.18
N GLY A 789 -51.71 1.51 -15.80
CA GLY A 789 -51.94 1.89 -17.20
C GLY A 789 -51.01 1.23 -18.22
N ILE A 790 -50.58 -0.01 -17.97
CA ILE A 790 -49.68 -0.77 -18.86
C ILE A 790 -50.37 -1.11 -20.18
N GLY A 791 -49.72 -0.81 -21.29
CA GLY A 791 -50.21 -1.13 -22.64
C GLY A 791 -49.10 -1.14 -23.68
N GLN A 792 -49.48 -1.54 -24.89
CA GLN A 792 -48.64 -1.57 -26.08
C GLN A 792 -49.48 -1.23 -27.30
N ILE A 793 -48.94 -0.41 -28.21
CA ILE A 793 -49.60 -0.05 -29.47
C ILE A 793 -49.53 -1.25 -30.43
N GLU A 794 -50.64 -1.56 -31.11
CA GLU A 794 -50.80 -2.74 -31.96
C GLU A 794 -49.74 -2.84 -33.07
N GLU A 795 -49.30 -1.70 -33.62
CA GLU A 795 -48.26 -1.63 -34.66
C GLU A 795 -46.86 -2.01 -34.17
N ASN A 796 -46.61 -1.96 -32.86
CA ASN A 796 -45.31 -2.23 -32.24
C ASN A 796 -45.18 -3.68 -31.71
N ILE A 797 -46.23 -4.50 -31.84
CA ILE A 797 -46.23 -5.88 -31.36
C ILE A 797 -45.24 -6.71 -32.20
N LYS A 798 -44.21 -7.24 -31.53
CA LYS A 798 -43.34 -8.28 -32.11
C LYS A 798 -43.81 -9.66 -31.66
N TYR A 799 -43.56 -10.67 -32.48
CA TYR A 799 -44.00 -12.04 -32.26
C TYR A 799 -42.81 -12.99 -32.13
N LYS A 800 -42.95 -13.97 -31.22
CA LYS A 800 -41.96 -15.03 -30.97
C LYS A 800 -41.87 -16.03 -32.13
N ASP A 801 -42.90 -16.08 -32.96
CA ASP A 801 -43.02 -16.99 -34.09
C ASP A 801 -43.18 -16.23 -35.41
N SER A 802 -42.72 -16.83 -36.50
CA SER A 802 -42.81 -16.23 -37.85
C SER A 802 -44.22 -16.20 -38.42
N LYS A 803 -45.23 -16.77 -37.73
CA LYS A 803 -46.64 -16.76 -38.13
C LYS A 803 -47.42 -15.62 -37.46
N ASN A 804 -46.76 -14.80 -36.64
CA ASN A 804 -47.34 -13.73 -35.85
C ASN A 804 -48.50 -14.17 -34.97
N THR A 805 -48.39 -15.36 -34.34
CA THR A 805 -49.45 -15.90 -33.47
C THR A 805 -49.20 -15.72 -31.98
N THR A 806 -47.94 -15.63 -31.57
CA THR A 806 -47.54 -15.54 -30.16
C THR A 806 -46.77 -14.25 -29.91
N PRO A 807 -47.41 -13.18 -29.39
CA PRO A 807 -46.71 -11.92 -29.13
C PRO A 807 -45.69 -12.08 -28.00
N TYR A 808 -44.64 -11.25 -28.00
CA TYR A 808 -43.81 -11.08 -26.81
C TYR A 808 -44.62 -10.41 -25.70
N PRO A 809 -44.47 -10.84 -24.43
CA PRO A 809 -45.24 -10.26 -23.35
C PRO A 809 -44.74 -8.83 -23.05
N TYR A 810 -45.65 -7.86 -23.10
CA TYR A 810 -45.41 -6.46 -22.74
C TYR A 810 -45.71 -6.22 -21.26
N GLY A 811 -45.07 -5.24 -20.65
CA GLY A 811 -45.16 -4.97 -19.22
C GLY A 811 -43.83 -4.63 -18.59
N ALA A 812 -43.77 -4.67 -17.27
CA ALA A 812 -42.51 -4.51 -16.55
C ALA A 812 -41.65 -5.79 -16.59
N THR A 813 -40.36 -5.61 -16.36
CA THR A 813 -39.37 -6.70 -16.35
C THR A 813 -38.50 -6.60 -15.10
N ILE A 814 -38.22 -7.75 -14.47
CA ILE A 814 -37.15 -7.92 -13.48
C ILE A 814 -36.17 -8.92 -14.08
N ASN A 815 -34.94 -8.50 -14.34
CA ASN A 815 -33.89 -9.36 -14.92
C ASN A 815 -32.66 -9.41 -14.02
N ILE A 816 -32.00 -10.56 -13.96
CA ILE A 816 -30.73 -10.74 -13.26
C ILE A 816 -29.63 -10.96 -14.30
N ASP A 817 -28.91 -9.90 -14.64
CA ASP A 817 -27.74 -10.03 -15.50
C ASP A 817 -26.67 -10.89 -14.82
N GLY A 818 -26.08 -11.82 -15.58
CA GLY A 818 -25.11 -12.81 -15.09
C GLY A 818 -25.67 -14.23 -14.92
N ILE A 819 -27.00 -14.40 -14.83
CA ILE A 819 -27.66 -15.72 -14.81
C ILE A 819 -28.96 -15.68 -15.63
N ASP A 820 -29.47 -16.83 -16.05
CA ASP A 820 -30.74 -16.91 -16.79
C ASP A 820 -31.93 -16.88 -15.81
N ALA A 821 -32.27 -15.67 -15.33
CA ALA A 821 -33.35 -15.45 -14.38
C ALA A 821 -34.08 -14.14 -14.66
N GLU A 822 -35.29 -14.23 -15.20
CA GLU A 822 -36.12 -13.06 -15.52
C GLU A 822 -37.61 -13.29 -15.23
N PHE A 823 -38.30 -12.23 -14.82
CA PHE A 823 -39.74 -12.08 -14.95
C PHE A 823 -40.01 -11.05 -16.04
N THR A 824 -40.78 -11.40 -17.06
CA THR A 824 -41.16 -10.50 -18.16
C THR A 824 -42.67 -10.36 -18.26
N GLY A 825 -43.13 -9.23 -18.78
CA GLY A 825 -44.55 -8.99 -19.01
C GLY A 825 -45.37 -8.76 -17.75
N ILE A 826 -44.75 -8.23 -16.70
CA ILE A 826 -45.42 -8.00 -15.43
C ILE A 826 -46.49 -6.92 -15.61
N ASN A 827 -47.74 -7.26 -15.29
CA ASN A 827 -48.85 -6.33 -15.13
C ASN A 827 -49.62 -6.69 -13.84
N THR A 828 -49.52 -5.85 -12.82
CA THR A 828 -50.12 -6.07 -11.51
C THR A 828 -51.49 -5.41 -11.34
N GLU A 829 -52.02 -4.77 -12.39
CA GLU A 829 -53.34 -4.12 -12.41
C GLU A 829 -53.54 -3.12 -11.26
N GLY A 830 -52.51 -2.31 -10.96
CA GLY A 830 -52.57 -1.25 -9.96
C GLY A 830 -52.32 -1.70 -8.51
N GLN A 831 -52.03 -2.98 -8.27
CA GLN A 831 -51.76 -3.52 -6.93
C GLN A 831 -50.26 -3.79 -6.73
N TRP A 832 -49.77 -3.65 -5.50
CA TRP A 832 -48.42 -4.08 -5.14
C TRP A 832 -48.37 -5.61 -5.03
N LYS A 833 -47.45 -6.24 -5.75
CA LYS A 833 -47.18 -7.68 -5.68
C LYS A 833 -45.69 -7.92 -5.42
N LEU A 834 -45.38 -8.91 -4.56
CA LEU A 834 -44.01 -9.33 -4.29
C LEU A 834 -43.58 -10.40 -5.30
N TYR A 835 -42.50 -10.15 -6.02
CA TYR A 835 -41.85 -11.11 -6.91
C TYR A 835 -40.62 -11.69 -6.23
N THR A 836 -40.48 -13.01 -6.24
CA THR A 836 -39.40 -13.72 -5.54
C THR A 836 -38.69 -14.70 -6.46
N MET A 837 -37.36 -14.63 -6.52
CA MET A 837 -36.52 -15.62 -7.20
C MET A 837 -35.73 -16.42 -6.17
N TYR A 838 -35.84 -17.74 -6.22
CA TYR A 838 -35.04 -18.68 -5.44
C TYR A 838 -33.94 -19.25 -6.33
N ILE A 839 -32.69 -19.09 -5.94
CA ILE A 839 -31.52 -19.44 -6.76
C ILE A 839 -30.69 -20.51 -6.05
N ASN A 840 -30.47 -21.63 -6.73
CA ASN A 840 -29.47 -22.63 -6.40
C ASN A 840 -28.22 -22.39 -7.28
N SER A 841 -27.19 -21.78 -6.71
CA SER A 841 -26.00 -21.38 -7.47
C SER A 841 -25.09 -22.58 -7.73
N THR A 842 -25.03 -23.05 -8.98
CA THR A 842 -24.20 -24.21 -9.38
C THR A 842 -22.78 -23.85 -9.79
N THR A 843 -22.50 -22.56 -9.93
CA THR A 843 -21.17 -21.99 -10.22
C THR A 843 -20.97 -20.71 -9.41
N ASP A 844 -19.73 -20.23 -9.32
CA ASP A 844 -19.47 -18.88 -8.82
C ASP A 844 -19.88 -17.88 -9.90
N SER A 845 -20.71 -16.89 -9.56
CA SER A 845 -21.27 -15.92 -10.51
C SER A 845 -21.34 -14.54 -9.88
N ASN A 846 -21.23 -13.49 -10.69
CA ASN A 846 -21.49 -12.12 -10.28
C ASN A 846 -22.76 -11.65 -10.99
N ILE A 847 -23.72 -11.15 -10.23
CA ILE A 847 -25.02 -10.75 -10.75
C ILE A 847 -25.26 -9.26 -10.62
N ALA A 848 -25.98 -8.68 -11.58
CA ALA A 848 -26.51 -7.32 -11.50
C ALA A 848 -28.04 -7.36 -11.71
N LEU A 849 -28.77 -6.64 -10.87
CA LEU A 849 -30.21 -6.53 -11.01
C LEU A 849 -30.59 -5.44 -12.01
N GLU A 850 -31.58 -5.74 -12.85
CA GLU A 850 -32.19 -4.86 -13.86
C GLU A 850 -33.69 -4.77 -13.63
N LEU A 851 -34.19 -3.54 -13.50
CA LEU A 851 -35.60 -3.21 -13.28
C LEU A 851 -36.09 -2.33 -14.43
N SER A 852 -37.09 -2.79 -15.19
CA SER A 852 -37.43 -2.17 -16.47
C SER A 852 -38.92 -1.98 -16.69
N LEU A 853 -39.25 -0.98 -17.52
CA LEU A 853 -40.50 -0.88 -18.24
C LEU A 853 -40.28 -1.31 -19.69
N GLY A 854 -40.99 -2.35 -20.12
CA GLY A 854 -40.80 -3.00 -21.41
C GLY A 854 -39.56 -3.90 -21.47
N ASN A 855 -39.30 -4.42 -22.66
CA ASN A 855 -38.08 -5.12 -23.04
C ASN A 855 -37.80 -4.89 -24.54
N GLU A 856 -36.64 -5.34 -25.04
CA GLU A 856 -36.22 -5.15 -26.44
C GLU A 856 -37.22 -5.68 -27.48
N ASN A 857 -37.99 -6.71 -27.10
CA ASN A 857 -38.97 -7.36 -27.95
C ASN A 857 -40.41 -6.87 -27.71
N ALA A 858 -40.68 -6.18 -26.61
CA ALA A 858 -42.00 -5.67 -26.26
C ALA A 858 -41.89 -4.33 -25.52
N LYS A 859 -41.76 -3.25 -26.30
CA LYS A 859 -41.80 -1.88 -25.79
C LYS A 859 -43.18 -1.60 -25.18
N THR A 860 -43.21 -0.88 -24.07
CA THR A 860 -44.41 -0.74 -23.23
C THR A 860 -44.62 0.71 -22.84
N HIS A 861 -45.87 1.17 -22.85
CA HIS A 861 -46.28 2.44 -22.25
C HIS A 861 -47.01 2.20 -20.91
N GLY A 862 -47.12 3.23 -20.08
CA GLY A 862 -47.70 3.16 -18.73
C GLY A 862 -46.67 3.48 -17.65
N ALA A 863 -46.92 3.07 -16.41
CA ALA A 863 -46.03 3.29 -15.28
C ALA A 863 -45.75 1.97 -14.53
N VAL A 864 -44.50 1.80 -14.10
CA VAL A 864 -44.09 0.78 -13.14
C VAL A 864 -43.41 1.44 -11.95
N TYR A 865 -43.66 0.87 -10.77
CA TYR A 865 -43.08 1.23 -9.51
C TYR A 865 -42.41 0.01 -8.88
N PHE A 866 -41.19 0.17 -8.39
CA PHE A 866 -40.43 -0.86 -7.70
C PHE A 866 -40.12 -0.40 -6.27
N SER A 867 -40.26 -1.31 -5.30
CA SER A 867 -39.95 -1.05 -3.89
C SER A 867 -39.19 -2.22 -3.27
N SER A 868 -38.44 -1.91 -2.20
CA SER A 868 -37.80 -2.86 -1.28
C SER A 868 -37.18 -4.08 -1.96
N THR A 869 -36.13 -3.82 -2.73
CA THR A 869 -35.39 -4.87 -3.42
C THR A 869 -34.32 -5.47 -2.51
N SER A 870 -34.28 -6.78 -2.31
CA SER A 870 -33.23 -7.44 -1.51
C SER A 870 -32.63 -8.66 -2.22
N ILE A 871 -31.38 -8.95 -1.86
CA ILE A 871 -30.70 -10.21 -2.17
C ILE A 871 -30.23 -10.78 -0.84
N GLU A 872 -30.61 -12.02 -0.56
CA GLU A 872 -30.30 -12.69 0.70
C GLU A 872 -29.65 -14.04 0.41
N LYS A 873 -28.61 -14.38 1.17
CA LYS A 873 -28.12 -15.75 1.23
C LYS A 873 -29.00 -16.54 2.20
N ILE A 874 -29.53 -17.66 1.72
CA ILE A 874 -30.48 -18.50 2.46
C ILE A 874 -29.94 -19.92 2.61
N GLU A 875 -30.58 -20.70 3.47
CA GLU A 875 -30.30 -22.13 3.64
C GLU A 875 -31.10 -22.97 2.62
N GLU A 876 -30.63 -24.19 2.35
CA GLU A 876 -31.27 -25.15 1.44
C GLU A 876 -32.75 -25.41 1.79
N GLU A 877 -33.07 -25.48 3.09
CA GLU A 877 -34.44 -25.68 3.57
C GLU A 877 -35.38 -24.54 3.15
N GLU A 878 -34.91 -23.29 3.19
CA GLU A 878 -35.70 -22.13 2.78
C GLU A 878 -35.90 -22.11 1.26
N TYR A 879 -34.88 -22.52 0.48
CA TYR A 879 -35.00 -22.69 -0.96
C TYR A 879 -36.07 -23.74 -1.31
N VAL A 880 -35.96 -24.94 -0.73
CA VAL A 880 -36.90 -26.04 -0.98
C VAL A 880 -38.33 -25.65 -0.58
N ASN A 881 -38.50 -25.00 0.57
CA ASN A 881 -39.82 -24.54 1.01
C ASN A 881 -40.38 -23.41 0.12
N GLY A 882 -39.52 -22.51 -0.36
CA GLY A 882 -39.89 -21.41 -1.24
C GLY A 882 -40.41 -21.89 -2.61
N ILE A 883 -39.79 -22.93 -3.17
CA ILE A 883 -40.18 -23.46 -4.49
C ILE A 883 -41.39 -24.40 -4.45
N LYS A 884 -41.78 -24.94 -3.27
CA LYS A 884 -43.00 -25.77 -3.13
C LYS A 884 -44.26 -25.04 -3.60
N ALA A 885 -44.29 -23.71 -3.50
CA ALA A 885 -45.41 -22.92 -4.00
C ALA A 885 -45.63 -23.11 -5.52
N LEU A 886 -44.58 -23.44 -6.28
CA LEU A 886 -44.63 -23.71 -7.73
C LEU A 886 -45.26 -25.08 -8.07
N GLU A 887 -45.40 -25.98 -7.09
CA GLU A 887 -46.15 -27.24 -7.29
C GLU A 887 -47.64 -26.98 -7.57
N ASN A 888 -48.14 -25.79 -7.20
CA ASN A 888 -49.45 -25.28 -7.60
C ASN A 888 -49.31 -24.47 -8.89
N SER A 889 -49.97 -24.89 -9.96
CA SER A 889 -49.85 -24.36 -11.33
C SER A 889 -50.38 -22.93 -11.57
N SER A 890 -50.51 -22.09 -10.53
CA SER A 890 -51.12 -20.76 -10.61
C SER A 890 -50.30 -19.64 -9.95
N VAL A 891 -49.00 -19.84 -9.72
CA VAL A 891 -48.11 -18.83 -9.12
C VAL A 891 -47.25 -18.18 -10.21
N ASP A 892 -47.47 -16.90 -10.49
CA ASP A 892 -46.79 -16.12 -11.55
C ASP A 892 -45.69 -15.18 -11.02
N ASN A 893 -45.53 -15.11 -9.70
CA ASN A 893 -44.63 -14.19 -8.99
C ASN A 893 -43.47 -14.90 -8.27
N ILE A 894 -43.28 -16.20 -8.49
CA ILE A 894 -42.16 -16.99 -7.94
C ILE A 894 -41.38 -17.63 -9.10
N LEU A 895 -40.06 -17.61 -9.02
CA LEU A 895 -39.16 -18.23 -9.99
C LEU A 895 -38.12 -19.09 -9.25
N ALA A 896 -37.87 -20.30 -9.75
CA ALA A 896 -36.77 -21.16 -9.29
C ALA A 896 -35.69 -21.21 -10.36
N VAL A 897 -34.44 -21.01 -9.96
CA VAL A 897 -33.27 -20.94 -10.86
C VAL A 897 -32.21 -21.92 -10.39
N GLY A 898 -31.74 -22.79 -11.29
CA GLY A 898 -30.79 -23.85 -10.99
C GLY A 898 -31.44 -25.24 -10.97
N ASP A 899 -30.82 -26.20 -10.28
CA ASP A 899 -31.34 -27.57 -10.18
C ASP A 899 -32.56 -27.59 -9.25
N THR A 900 -33.72 -27.95 -9.81
CA THR A 900 -35.03 -28.05 -9.13
C THR A 900 -35.40 -29.49 -8.78
N ASP A 901 -34.63 -30.48 -9.21
CA ASP A 901 -34.90 -31.89 -8.92
C ASP A 901 -34.51 -32.21 -7.47
N VAL A 902 -35.48 -32.06 -6.58
CA VAL A 902 -35.41 -32.68 -5.25
C VAL A 902 -35.91 -34.11 -5.40
N ASP A 903 -35.04 -35.11 -5.27
CA ASP A 903 -35.38 -36.54 -5.37
C ASP A 903 -36.58 -36.87 -4.45
N ASN A 904 -37.79 -36.89 -5.02
CA ASN A 904 -38.99 -37.42 -4.37
C ASN A 904 -38.98 -38.94 -4.54
N GLU A 905 -38.44 -39.66 -3.54
CA GLU A 905 -38.66 -41.10 -3.43
C GLU A 905 -40.12 -41.38 -3.00
N GLU A 906 -41.07 -41.28 -3.93
CA GLU A 906 -42.36 -41.94 -3.81
C GLU A 906 -43.05 -41.91 -5.17
N ASP A 907 -42.87 -42.98 -5.97
CA ASP A 907 -43.92 -43.52 -6.83
C ASP A 907 -43.52 -44.89 -7.42
N LYS A 908 -44.19 -45.94 -6.91
CA LYS A 908 -44.50 -47.14 -7.68
C LYS A 908 -45.97 -47.50 -7.45
N GLU A 909 -46.68 -47.50 -8.57
CA GLU A 909 -48.11 -47.74 -8.82
C GLU A 909 -48.70 -49.00 -8.13
N GLU A 910 -49.96 -48.94 -7.68
CA GLU A 910 -51.12 -49.45 -8.44
C GLU A 910 -52.46 -49.34 -7.66
N ASP A 911 -53.45 -48.74 -8.33
CA ASP A 911 -54.89 -49.04 -8.41
C ASP A 911 -55.85 -49.09 -7.18
N LYS A 912 -56.79 -48.13 -7.24
CA LYS A 912 -58.28 -48.24 -7.15
C LYS A 912 -59.06 -47.90 -5.86
N GLN A 913 -60.01 -47.00 -6.11
CA GLN A 913 -61.40 -46.88 -5.61
C GLN A 913 -61.70 -46.18 -4.27
N ASP A 914 -62.09 -44.92 -4.42
CA ASP A 914 -63.36 -44.29 -4.00
C ASP A 914 -63.76 -44.14 -2.51
N SER A 915 -64.11 -42.89 -2.20
CA SER A 915 -65.04 -42.37 -1.18
C SER A 915 -64.68 -42.41 0.31
N GLY A 916 -64.81 -41.23 0.97
CA GLY A 916 -65.17 -41.12 2.38
C GLY A 916 -64.33 -40.17 3.23
N GLU A 917 -64.97 -39.12 3.73
CA GLU A 917 -64.44 -38.12 4.68
C GLU A 917 -63.87 -38.70 6.00
N VAL A 918 -62.79 -38.06 6.46
CA VAL A 918 -62.32 -37.74 7.83
C VAL A 918 -62.63 -38.70 9.00
N SER A 919 -61.58 -39.23 9.66
CA SER A 919 -61.51 -39.23 11.15
C SER A 919 -60.08 -39.42 11.70
N PHE A 920 -59.70 -38.53 12.63
CA PHE A 920 -58.56 -38.68 13.55
C PHE A 920 -58.79 -39.90 14.46
N ASN A 921 -57.78 -40.76 14.65
CA ASN A 921 -57.90 -41.92 15.54
C ASN A 921 -56.85 -41.96 16.66
N TRP A 922 -57.36 -42.21 17.87
CA TRP A 922 -56.85 -41.86 19.19
C TRP A 922 -55.87 -42.90 19.81
N LEU A 923 -55.19 -43.69 18.99
CA LEU A 923 -54.45 -44.89 19.45
C LEU A 923 -52.91 -44.78 19.47
N LEU A 924 -52.35 -43.56 19.40
CA LEU A 924 -50.90 -43.32 19.26
C LEU A 924 -50.20 -42.86 20.56
N VAL A 925 -50.71 -43.24 21.73
CA VAL A 925 -50.08 -42.92 23.03
C VAL A 925 -49.50 -44.17 23.74
N PRO A 926 -50.07 -45.38 23.65
CA PRO A 926 -49.45 -46.57 24.27
C PRO A 926 -48.24 -47.16 23.52
N SER A 927 -48.11 -46.93 22.20
CA SER A 927 -47.04 -47.51 21.36
C SER A 927 -45.67 -46.86 21.58
N ILE A 928 -45.63 -45.58 21.96
CA ILE A 928 -44.39 -44.83 22.18
C ILE A 928 -43.68 -45.29 23.47
N ILE A 929 -44.43 -45.62 24.52
CA ILE A 929 -43.87 -46.08 25.79
C ILE A 929 -43.33 -47.51 25.69
N THR A 930 -43.98 -48.35 24.88
CA THR A 930 -43.54 -49.74 24.65
C THR A 930 -42.28 -49.81 23.76
N GLY A 931 -42.15 -48.88 22.80
CA GLY A 931 -40.97 -48.75 21.94
C GLY A 931 -39.70 -48.31 22.70
N LEU A 932 -39.82 -47.42 23.69
CA LEU A 932 -38.69 -46.95 24.51
C LEU A 932 -38.12 -48.03 25.44
N ALA A 933 -38.97 -48.94 25.94
CA ALA A 933 -38.54 -50.05 26.79
C ALA A 933 -37.74 -51.12 26.01
N ILE A 934 -38.10 -51.36 24.74
CA ILE A 934 -37.39 -52.31 23.86
C ILE A 934 -36.02 -51.74 23.46
N LEU A 935 -35.92 -50.43 23.23
CA LEU A 935 -34.66 -49.76 22.90
C LEU A 935 -33.63 -49.86 24.04
N ALA A 936 -34.07 -49.69 25.30
CA ALA A 936 -33.20 -49.83 26.47
C ALA A 936 -32.67 -51.26 26.65
N ALA A 937 -33.49 -52.27 26.36
CA ALA A 937 -33.08 -53.68 26.41
C ALA A 937 -32.06 -54.05 25.30
N VAL A 938 -32.22 -53.49 24.09
CA VAL A 938 -31.31 -53.71 22.96
C VAL A 938 -29.93 -53.08 23.23
N ILE A 939 -29.89 -51.91 23.87
CA ILE A 939 -28.62 -51.23 24.24
C ILE A 939 -27.84 -52.04 25.29
N GLY A 940 -28.53 -52.65 26.26
CA GLY A 940 -27.91 -53.51 27.27
C GLY A 940 -27.29 -54.81 26.71
N VAL A 941 -27.88 -55.36 25.64
CA VAL A 941 -27.40 -56.59 24.99
C VAL A 941 -26.22 -56.31 24.05
N ILE A 942 -26.20 -55.17 23.36
CA ILE A 942 -25.11 -54.79 22.44
C ILE A 942 -23.80 -54.50 23.20
N TRP A 943 -23.86 -53.96 24.42
CA TRP A 943 -22.66 -53.68 25.21
C TRP A 943 -21.97 -54.95 25.76
N ARG A 944 -22.64 -56.10 25.75
CA ARG A 944 -22.11 -57.37 26.30
C ARG A 944 -21.30 -58.20 25.29
N ASN A 945 -21.45 -57.98 23.98
CA ASN A 945 -20.86 -58.85 22.95
C ASN A 945 -19.55 -58.35 22.31
N TYR A 946 -19.01 -57.19 22.69
CA TYR A 946 -17.74 -56.66 22.14
C TYR A 946 -16.48 -57.06 22.92
N ARG A 947 -16.33 -58.35 23.25
CA ARG A 947 -15.03 -58.95 23.64
C ARG A 947 -14.84 -60.35 23.01
N LYS A 948 -14.21 -60.41 21.83
CA LYS A 948 -13.04 -61.28 21.48
C LYS A 948 -12.82 -61.45 19.95
N LYS A 949 -11.61 -61.06 19.51
CA LYS A 949 -10.64 -61.68 18.57
C LYS A 949 -10.99 -62.02 17.09
N SER A 950 -10.33 -61.28 16.18
CA SER A 950 -9.24 -61.71 15.25
C SER A 950 -9.51 -62.42 13.90
N HIS A 951 -9.17 -61.68 12.82
CA HIS A 951 -8.51 -62.02 11.52
C HIS A 951 -9.06 -63.08 10.55
N LYS A 952 -9.34 -62.66 9.29
CA LYS A 952 -8.60 -62.98 8.03
C LYS A 952 -9.33 -62.42 6.78
N LYS A 953 -8.59 -61.80 5.85
CA LYS A 953 -8.95 -61.66 4.39
C LYS A 953 -7.96 -62.56 3.60
N PRO A 954 -8.12 -62.89 2.30
CA PRO A 954 -9.16 -62.53 1.32
C PRO A 954 -9.70 -63.74 0.49
N LYS A 955 -10.67 -63.50 -0.42
CA LYS A 955 -10.63 -63.93 -1.83
C LYS A 955 -11.83 -63.35 -2.61
N ILE A 956 -11.53 -62.73 -3.75
CA ILE A 956 -12.48 -62.17 -4.71
C ILE A 956 -12.74 -63.20 -5.81
N GLN A 957 -14.01 -63.47 -6.11
CA GLN A 957 -14.51 -63.90 -7.42
C GLN A 957 -15.71 -62.98 -7.77
N LYS A 958 -15.68 -62.38 -8.97
CA LYS A 958 -16.63 -61.39 -9.54
C LYS A 958 -17.86 -62.08 -10.19
N PRO A 959 -18.93 -61.38 -10.66
CA PRO A 959 -19.17 -59.93 -10.71
C PRO A 959 -20.45 -59.47 -9.97
N TYR A 960 -20.48 -58.18 -9.68
CA TYR A 960 -21.52 -57.48 -8.94
C TYR A 960 -22.83 -57.43 -9.73
N SER A 961 -23.93 -57.87 -9.11
CA SER A 961 -25.27 -57.49 -9.57
C SER A 961 -25.52 -56.02 -9.26
N LYS A 962 -26.26 -55.33 -10.13
CA LYS A 962 -26.67 -53.91 -10.00
C LYS A 962 -27.30 -53.60 -8.63
N GLU A 963 -27.95 -54.57 -8.01
CA GLU A 963 -28.55 -54.48 -6.67
C GLU A 963 -27.54 -54.44 -5.51
N ASN A 964 -26.43 -55.21 -5.59
CA ASN A 964 -25.41 -55.17 -4.53
C ASN A 964 -24.60 -53.86 -4.57
N TYR A 965 -24.49 -53.24 -5.75
CA TYR A 965 -23.84 -51.95 -5.91
C TYR A 965 -24.72 -50.80 -5.40
N LYS A 966 -26.02 -50.78 -5.73
CA LYS A 966 -26.99 -49.84 -5.15
C LYS A 966 -27.00 -49.90 -3.62
N ARG A 967 -27.07 -51.12 -3.05
CA ARG A 967 -27.00 -51.31 -1.59
C ARG A 967 -25.72 -50.77 -0.94
N LEU A 968 -24.57 -50.90 -1.63
CA LEU A 968 -23.29 -50.39 -1.12
C LEU A 968 -23.21 -48.85 -1.21
N LEU A 969 -23.76 -48.27 -2.28
CA LEU A 969 -23.86 -46.83 -2.52
C LEU A 969 -24.78 -46.16 -1.49
N GLU A 970 -25.91 -46.80 -1.20
CA GLU A 970 -26.91 -46.37 -0.23
C GLU A 970 -26.38 -46.49 1.20
N GLN A 971 -25.66 -47.57 1.52
CA GLN A 971 -24.89 -47.65 2.77
C GLN A 971 -23.82 -46.55 2.88
N HIS A 972 -23.12 -46.19 1.80
CA HIS A 972 -22.17 -45.07 1.82
C HIS A 972 -22.86 -43.72 2.03
N LYS A 973 -24.02 -43.49 1.39
CA LYS A 973 -24.83 -42.27 1.56
C LYS A 973 -25.33 -42.13 3.01
N ILE A 974 -25.80 -43.22 3.62
CA ILE A 974 -26.22 -43.25 5.03
C ILE A 974 -25.03 -42.98 5.97
N GLU A 975 -23.87 -43.62 5.74
CA GLU A 975 -22.64 -43.35 6.50
C GLU A 975 -22.17 -41.90 6.34
N LEU A 976 -22.29 -41.32 5.14
CA LEU A 976 -21.99 -39.91 4.85
C LEU A 976 -22.94 -38.95 5.58
N GLY A 977 -24.23 -39.27 5.63
CA GLY A 977 -25.22 -38.53 6.41
C GLY A 977 -24.89 -38.55 7.90
N GLN A 978 -24.57 -39.71 8.46
CA GLN A 978 -24.16 -39.85 9.86
C GLN A 978 -22.86 -39.08 10.17
N ILE A 979 -21.90 -39.06 9.23
CA ILE A 979 -20.66 -38.30 9.33
C ILE A 979 -20.93 -36.78 9.24
N LYS A 980 -21.84 -36.33 8.36
CA LYS A 980 -22.25 -34.91 8.23
C LYS A 980 -22.98 -34.43 9.48
N GLU A 981 -23.83 -35.26 10.07
CA GLU A 981 -24.52 -34.98 11.33
C GLU A 981 -23.53 -34.92 12.51
N GLN A 982 -22.58 -35.86 12.60
CA GLN A 982 -21.52 -35.81 13.60
C GLN A 982 -20.62 -34.58 13.42
N LYS A 983 -20.31 -34.18 12.19
CA LYS A 983 -19.54 -32.97 11.89
C LYS A 983 -20.28 -31.72 12.34
N THR A 984 -21.59 -31.63 12.07
CA THR A 984 -22.44 -30.51 12.49
C THR A 984 -22.51 -30.41 14.01
N LYS A 985 -22.75 -31.54 14.69
CA LYS A 985 -22.73 -31.61 16.17
C LYS A 985 -21.37 -31.19 16.76
N LEU A 986 -20.26 -31.50 16.09
CA LEU A 986 -18.92 -31.06 16.52
C LEU A 986 -18.69 -29.57 16.29
N ILE A 987 -19.21 -28.98 15.21
CA ILE A 987 -19.14 -27.54 14.93
C ILE A 987 -19.98 -26.75 15.93
N THR A 988 -21.21 -27.17 16.20
CA THR A 988 -22.07 -26.53 17.21
C THR A 988 -21.40 -26.56 18.59
N LYS A 989 -20.78 -27.70 18.95
CA LYS A 989 -20.03 -27.84 20.21
C LYS A 989 -18.76 -27.01 20.25
N GLN A 990 -18.08 -26.82 19.11
CA GLN A 990 -16.92 -25.92 18.99
C GLN A 990 -17.36 -24.46 19.25
N ASN A 991 -18.45 -24.02 18.63
CA ASN A 991 -18.96 -22.66 18.79
C ASN A 991 -19.45 -22.40 20.23
N SER A 992 -20.15 -23.36 20.85
CA SER A 992 -20.58 -23.21 22.25
C SER A 992 -19.40 -23.12 23.22
N LEU A 993 -18.34 -23.91 23.00
CA LEU A 993 -17.11 -23.85 23.80
C LEU A 993 -16.33 -22.55 23.58
N ALA A 994 -16.32 -22.01 22.35
CA ALA A 994 -15.69 -20.72 22.05
C ALA A 994 -16.44 -19.54 22.71
N ILE A 995 -17.77 -19.61 22.77
CA ILE A 995 -18.60 -18.64 23.48
C ILE A 995 -18.35 -18.72 24.99
N GLU A 996 -18.31 -19.93 25.58
CA GLU A 996 -17.93 -20.09 27.00
C GLU A 996 -16.50 -19.58 27.28
N LEU A 997 -15.55 -19.82 26.38
CA LEU A 997 -14.18 -19.32 26.50
C LEU A 997 -14.13 -17.78 26.46
N ASN A 998 -14.89 -17.14 25.58
CA ASN A 998 -14.93 -15.68 25.48
C ASN A 998 -15.70 -15.04 26.65
N LYS A 999 -16.76 -15.69 27.14
CA LYS A 999 -17.48 -15.27 28.34
C LYS A 999 -16.58 -15.34 29.57
N ALA A 1000 -15.84 -16.44 29.73
CA ALA A 1000 -14.84 -16.54 30.77
C ALA A 1000 -13.80 -15.41 30.62
N LYS A 1001 -13.28 -15.14 29.40
CA LYS A 1001 -12.27 -14.08 29.14
C LYS A 1001 -12.74 -12.69 29.59
N ALA A 1002 -14.04 -12.42 29.50
CA ALA A 1002 -14.66 -11.16 29.91
C ALA A 1002 -14.80 -11.04 31.45
N GLU A 1003 -14.88 -12.15 32.19
CA GLU A 1003 -15.03 -12.16 33.66
C GLU A 1003 -13.69 -11.96 34.43
N LYS A 1004 -12.63 -11.51 33.75
CA LYS A 1004 -11.28 -11.34 34.30
C LYS A 1004 -11.13 -10.09 35.18
N SER A 1005 -11.87 -10.03 36.30
CA SER A 1005 -11.56 -9.07 37.38
C SER A 1005 -11.62 -9.58 38.82
N GLU A 1006 -11.88 -10.86 39.14
CA GLU A 1006 -11.96 -11.20 40.60
C GLU A 1006 -11.56 -12.60 41.11
N ASN A 1007 -11.12 -13.61 40.33
CA ASN A 1007 -10.54 -14.85 40.93
C ASN A 1007 -9.71 -15.68 39.92
N VAL A 1008 -8.40 -15.44 39.87
CA VAL A 1008 -7.49 -15.89 38.78
C VAL A 1008 -7.22 -17.41 38.77
N ASP A 1009 -7.05 -18.06 39.93
CA ASP A 1009 -6.50 -19.44 39.97
C ASP A 1009 -7.50 -20.56 39.65
N LYS A 1010 -8.80 -20.34 39.89
CA LYS A 1010 -9.85 -21.36 39.62
C LYS A 1010 -10.28 -21.35 38.15
N LEU A 1011 -10.29 -20.16 37.55
CA LEU A 1011 -10.62 -19.94 36.14
C LEU A 1011 -9.53 -20.47 35.20
N GLU A 1012 -8.22 -20.32 35.52
CA GLU A 1012 -7.12 -20.84 34.69
C GLU A 1012 -7.20 -22.36 34.45
N LYS A 1013 -7.68 -23.14 35.44
CA LYS A 1013 -7.92 -24.58 35.27
C LYS A 1013 -9.11 -24.88 34.36
N GLU A 1014 -10.20 -24.11 34.45
CA GLU A 1014 -11.36 -24.26 33.56
C GLU A 1014 -11.03 -23.85 32.12
N TYR A 1015 -10.25 -22.78 31.93
CA TYR A 1015 -9.72 -22.39 30.62
C TYR A 1015 -8.85 -23.49 29.99
N ALA A 1016 -7.92 -24.05 30.77
CA ALA A 1016 -7.04 -25.11 30.28
C ALA A 1016 -7.83 -26.39 29.93
N GLU A 1017 -8.91 -26.71 30.65
CA GLU A 1017 -9.80 -27.82 30.32
C GLU A 1017 -10.64 -27.56 29.07
N LEU A 1018 -11.19 -26.36 28.91
CA LEU A 1018 -11.99 -25.96 27.74
C LEU A 1018 -11.13 -25.94 26.48
N ALA A 1019 -9.90 -25.42 26.55
CA ALA A 1019 -8.93 -25.44 25.46
C ALA A 1019 -8.58 -26.89 25.04
N LYS A 1020 -8.34 -27.79 26.00
CA LYS A 1020 -8.10 -29.22 25.71
C LYS A 1020 -9.33 -29.93 25.11
N LYS A 1021 -10.54 -29.54 25.48
CA LYS A 1021 -11.78 -30.06 24.88
C LYS A 1021 -11.96 -29.57 23.44
N LEU A 1022 -11.63 -28.30 23.18
CA LEU A 1022 -11.66 -27.69 21.86
C LEU A 1022 -10.67 -28.39 20.91
N GLU A 1023 -9.43 -28.59 21.35
CA GLU A 1023 -8.40 -29.27 20.57
C GLU A 1023 -8.80 -30.72 20.22
N LYS A 1024 -9.41 -31.46 21.17
CA LYS A 1024 -9.95 -32.82 20.91
C LYS A 1024 -11.11 -32.81 19.91
N VAL A 1025 -11.94 -31.77 19.90
CA VAL A 1025 -13.04 -31.61 18.93
C VAL A 1025 -12.49 -31.29 17.55
N GLU A 1026 -11.46 -30.45 17.46
CA GLU A 1026 -10.76 -30.13 16.21
C GLU A 1026 -10.06 -31.35 15.60
N ALA A 1027 -9.38 -32.16 16.41
CA ALA A 1027 -8.76 -33.40 15.95
C ALA A 1027 -9.81 -34.38 15.39
N LYS A 1028 -10.98 -34.51 16.04
CA LYS A 1028 -12.10 -35.33 15.54
C LYS A 1028 -12.71 -34.76 14.26
N LYS A 1029 -12.81 -33.43 14.13
CA LYS A 1029 -13.26 -32.74 12.91
C LYS A 1029 -12.31 -33.02 11.75
N GLN A 1030 -11.00 -32.98 11.98
CA GLN A 1030 -10.01 -33.31 10.96
C GLN A 1030 -10.08 -34.78 10.53
N GLU A 1031 -10.21 -35.72 11.47
CA GLU A 1031 -10.36 -37.15 11.15
C GLU A 1031 -11.67 -37.42 10.38
N SER A 1032 -12.76 -36.77 10.78
CA SER A 1032 -14.07 -36.86 10.11
C SER A 1032 -14.03 -36.27 8.69
N ASN A 1033 -13.38 -35.13 8.50
CA ASN A 1033 -13.13 -34.54 7.18
C ASN A 1033 -12.26 -35.44 6.28
N LYS A 1034 -11.26 -36.12 6.85
CA LYS A 1034 -10.42 -37.07 6.10
C LYS A 1034 -11.22 -38.28 5.64
N LYS A 1035 -12.06 -38.86 6.52
CA LYS A 1035 -12.97 -39.96 6.15
C LYS A 1035 -13.99 -39.53 5.10
N TYR A 1036 -14.55 -38.34 5.23
CA TYR A 1036 -15.47 -37.76 4.26
C TYR A 1036 -14.83 -37.64 2.87
N LYS A 1037 -13.65 -37.01 2.78
CA LYS A 1037 -12.92 -36.88 1.50
C LYS A 1037 -12.61 -38.24 0.87
N GLN A 1038 -12.15 -39.20 1.68
CA GLN A 1038 -11.84 -40.53 1.18
C GLN A 1038 -13.09 -41.27 0.66
N ARG A 1039 -14.25 -41.05 1.28
CA ARG A 1039 -15.52 -41.65 0.84
C ARG A 1039 -16.10 -40.99 -0.42
N VAL A 1040 -15.90 -39.69 -0.58
CA VAL A 1040 -16.25 -38.96 -1.80
C VAL A 1040 -15.39 -39.42 -2.98
N GLU A 1041 -14.10 -39.66 -2.76
CA GLU A 1041 -13.20 -40.27 -3.75
C GLU A 1041 -13.63 -41.70 -4.11
N ASP A 1042 -13.99 -42.52 -3.12
CA ASP A 1042 -14.54 -43.87 -3.36
C ASP A 1042 -15.84 -43.80 -4.19
N LEU A 1043 -16.76 -42.88 -3.88
CA LEU A 1043 -18.00 -42.66 -4.62
C LEU A 1043 -17.75 -42.24 -6.07
N LYS A 1044 -16.83 -41.30 -6.31
CA LYS A 1044 -16.44 -40.88 -7.66
C LYS A 1044 -15.79 -42.01 -8.46
N ALA A 1045 -14.94 -42.83 -7.81
CA ALA A 1045 -14.33 -43.99 -8.44
C ALA A 1045 -15.37 -45.07 -8.78
N MET A 1046 -16.39 -45.21 -7.94
CA MET A 1046 -17.52 -46.10 -8.14
C MET A 1046 -18.41 -45.61 -9.28
N GLU A 1047 -18.86 -44.35 -9.30
CA GLU A 1047 -19.71 -43.78 -10.38
C GLU A 1047 -19.04 -43.88 -11.76
N LYS A 1048 -17.71 -43.70 -11.80
CA LYS A 1048 -16.91 -43.87 -13.02
C LYS A 1048 -16.87 -45.33 -13.52
N ALA A 1049 -17.06 -46.30 -12.63
CA ALA A 1049 -17.17 -47.72 -12.96
C ALA A 1049 -18.59 -48.13 -13.38
N GLU A 1050 -19.64 -47.37 -13.04
CA GLU A 1050 -21.02 -47.59 -13.48
C GLU A 1050 -21.27 -47.02 -14.89
N ARG A 1051 -20.53 -45.98 -15.28
CA ARG A 1051 -20.53 -45.41 -16.64
C ARG A 1051 -19.73 -46.21 -17.68
N ARG A 1052 -19.05 -47.29 -17.28
CA ARG A 1052 -18.29 -48.22 -18.14
C ARG A 1052 -18.98 -49.58 -18.16
#